data_AF-A0A395P0V4-F1
#
_entry.id   AF-A0A395P0V4-F1
#
_cell.length_a   1.000
_cell.length_b   1.000
_cell.length_c   1.000
_cell.angle_alpha   90.00
_cell.angle_beta   90.00
_cell.angle_gamma   90.00
#
_symmetry.space_group_name_H-M   'P 1'
#
loop_
_entity.id
_entity.type
_entity.pdbx_description
1 polymer ?
#
loop_
_entity_poly.entity_id
_entity_poly.type
_entity_poly.pdbx_seq_one_letter_code
_entity_poly.pdbx_strand_id
1 'polypeptide(L)'
;MAIPKLNSSIRVTHVGTATAIIELDNLTILTDPYFSPEGTEWIGKSGAKLVNSYQPPLGLEDLPPIDLILLSHEDHKDNLDDLGRTLLNGRHVFTTVDGARNLAPRKAVRGMKPWETVSLQIGGGPRYEITATPCQHLPGGECIGFIITAEHFGASDGKPNAVYFSGDTVYIEELAKIKDRFHTSMALFSLGKAMVPKPGGGMLQITMDSEQAVRLMHDIEPDIVIPLHFEGWSLFKEGKDAIEMVVKEQGVEDKFKFLAPGREPGGAETVIGNTQDEESRDAAASSDYRFSMEEFSTPSTGWQLDDFVLDPGYVASREELRCLMLNTAQTAPPSPVHGDSFISGLDVHGSEDRLLAQHETSHLLSQGRRIEYLKNYISQVAPWLDMFDSSRAFGLQVPLLAQTSPALLCAILAISARQKERKEASDGKSTPHKSFDSLELYQEAIRLLTPLLQAHDQAVIPICVILCCLEMMSASARDWRRHLEGCAALFDAFEVHGFCGGLLQAVFWCHARMDLCGALISDGTQSTIIPPVAWLPPGTDESDARQYFKNAQSPDMHANYAVYLCAKACELVSDRTHHDELGVPNGCTAEVFLSRWTSLWDDLQAWVYDRPNELLPLQTIESQPFPQILYLHWAAISSNQLYHTACILMLSSMPRRRDPISGLTGSSIWHAKRICGISLTNPHQGCLNNAIQPLWLAGRLLSHESEHTILVDLIRDIESTTGWGTCWRIPDLGAAWGYSIRKSSRSKHAHLSHPQNTGMG
;
A
#
# COMPACT_ATOMS: atom_id res chain seq x y z
N MET A 1 -25.45 10.92 -29.67
CA MET A 1 -25.38 10.55 -28.25
C MET A 1 -25.80 11.76 -27.43
N ALA A 2 -26.74 11.59 -26.50
CA ALA A 2 -27.08 12.67 -25.58
C ALA A 2 -25.88 12.98 -24.68
N ILE A 3 -25.53 14.27 -24.56
CA ILE A 3 -24.49 14.74 -23.64
C ILE A 3 -25.20 15.16 -22.36
N PRO A 4 -24.78 14.69 -21.18
CA PRO A 4 -25.41 15.09 -19.92
C PRO A 4 -25.26 16.60 -19.71
N LYS A 5 -26.35 17.29 -19.37
CA LYS A 5 -26.29 18.72 -19.00
C LYS A 5 -25.72 18.85 -17.59
N LEU A 6 -24.41 18.84 -17.49
CA LEU A 6 -23.67 18.90 -16.23
C LEU A 6 -22.42 19.74 -16.44
N ASN A 7 -22.27 20.85 -15.71
CA ASN A 7 -21.10 21.73 -15.79
C ASN A 7 -19.90 21.19 -14.97
N SER A 8 -19.65 19.89 -15.08
CA SER A 8 -18.63 19.15 -14.33
C SER A 8 -18.07 18.01 -15.17
N SER A 9 -16.84 17.60 -14.86
CA SER A 9 -16.28 16.36 -15.39
C SER A 9 -16.92 15.19 -14.64
N ILE A 10 -17.51 14.24 -15.38
CA ILE A 10 -18.03 13.00 -14.83
C ILE A 10 -17.42 11.81 -15.56
N ARG A 11 -17.01 10.79 -14.82
CA ARG A 11 -16.63 9.49 -15.36
C ARG A 11 -17.33 8.41 -14.56
N VAL A 12 -17.91 7.43 -15.26
CA VAL A 12 -18.56 6.28 -14.63
C VAL A 12 -17.86 5.01 -15.10
N THR A 13 -17.38 4.21 -14.16
CA THR A 13 -16.79 2.90 -14.41
C THR A 13 -17.69 1.83 -13.79
N HIS A 14 -18.28 0.97 -14.62
CA HIS A 14 -19.03 -0.18 -14.13
C HIS A 14 -18.06 -1.28 -13.69
N VAL A 15 -18.20 -1.73 -12.45
CA VAL A 15 -17.38 -2.81 -11.88
C VAL A 15 -18.13 -4.13 -12.04
N GLY A 16 -19.35 -4.21 -11.51
CA GLY A 16 -20.16 -5.43 -11.58
C GLY A 16 -21.43 -5.25 -10.78
N THR A 17 -22.49 -6.01 -11.10
CA THR A 17 -23.79 -5.91 -10.43
C THR A 17 -24.25 -4.43 -10.33
N ALA A 18 -24.55 -3.92 -9.13
CA ALA A 18 -24.86 -2.52 -8.84
C ALA A 18 -23.61 -1.66 -8.50
N THR A 19 -22.41 -2.25 -8.48
CA THR A 19 -21.16 -1.55 -8.18
C THR A 19 -20.67 -0.73 -9.37
N ALA A 20 -20.63 0.58 -9.19
CA ALA A 20 -20.04 1.53 -10.12
C ALA A 20 -19.20 2.58 -9.37
N ILE A 21 -18.11 3.00 -10.01
CA ILE A 21 -17.29 4.13 -9.56
C ILE A 21 -17.75 5.36 -10.36
N ILE A 22 -18.12 6.43 -9.66
CA ILE A 22 -18.52 7.71 -10.25
C ILE A 22 -17.48 8.76 -9.81
N GLU A 23 -16.61 9.17 -10.72
CA GLU A 23 -15.66 10.26 -10.50
C GLU A 23 -16.30 11.55 -11.00
N LEU A 24 -16.66 12.42 -10.06
CA LEU A 24 -17.38 13.66 -10.31
C LEU A 24 -16.54 14.83 -9.81
N ASP A 25 -15.85 15.49 -10.75
CA ASP A 25 -14.76 16.43 -10.47
C ASP A 25 -13.69 15.83 -9.54
N ASN A 26 -13.67 16.26 -8.27
CA ASN A 26 -12.75 15.77 -7.23
C ASN A 26 -13.43 14.84 -6.22
N LEU A 27 -14.67 14.39 -6.50
CA LEU A 27 -15.43 13.48 -5.65
C LEU A 27 -15.52 12.11 -6.31
N THR A 28 -14.93 11.09 -5.69
CA THR A 28 -15.02 9.71 -6.16
C THR A 28 -16.04 8.94 -5.32
N ILE A 29 -17.10 8.50 -5.96
CA ILE A 29 -18.23 7.81 -5.33
C ILE A 29 -18.23 6.34 -5.73
N LEU A 30 -18.48 5.43 -4.78
CA LEU A 30 -18.70 4.02 -5.04
C LEU A 30 -20.15 3.66 -4.70
N THR A 31 -20.88 3.06 -5.63
CA THR A 31 -22.22 2.51 -5.37
C THR A 31 -22.13 1.04 -4.96
N ASP A 32 -23.00 0.59 -4.04
CA ASP A 32 -23.27 -0.82 -3.70
C ASP A 32 -22.05 -1.76 -3.88
N PRO A 33 -21.04 -1.68 -2.99
CA PRO A 33 -19.75 -2.32 -3.20
C PRO A 33 -19.82 -3.85 -3.13
N TYR A 34 -19.51 -4.51 -4.25
CA TYR A 34 -19.49 -5.96 -4.42
C TYR A 34 -18.19 -6.41 -5.12
N PHE A 35 -17.43 -7.32 -4.49
CA PHE A 35 -16.08 -7.70 -4.99
C PHE A 35 -15.77 -9.20 -4.94
N SER A 36 -16.71 -10.05 -4.53
CA SER A 36 -16.48 -11.48 -4.36
C SER A 36 -16.14 -12.16 -5.70
N PRO A 37 -15.15 -13.08 -5.72
CA PRO A 37 -14.72 -13.75 -6.95
C PRO A 37 -15.79 -14.70 -7.50
N GLU A 38 -15.62 -15.07 -8.77
CA GLU A 38 -16.55 -15.95 -9.46
C GLU A 38 -16.78 -17.27 -8.70
N GLY A 39 -18.04 -17.70 -8.60
CA GLY A 39 -18.40 -18.97 -7.97
C GLY A 39 -18.46 -18.91 -6.44
N THR A 40 -18.35 -17.72 -5.84
CA THR A 40 -18.61 -17.56 -4.40
C THR A 40 -20.06 -17.92 -4.07
N GLU A 41 -20.26 -18.65 -2.97
CA GLU A 41 -21.55 -19.23 -2.60
C GLU A 41 -22.05 -18.71 -1.25
N TRP A 42 -23.33 -18.39 -1.17
CA TRP A 42 -24.01 -18.02 0.07
C TRP A 42 -25.25 -18.87 0.29
N ILE A 43 -25.58 -19.09 1.56
CA ILE A 43 -26.86 -19.68 1.95
C ILE A 43 -27.80 -18.52 2.29
N GLY A 44 -28.78 -18.28 1.42
CA GLY A 44 -29.78 -17.24 1.64
C GLY A 44 -30.67 -17.54 2.85
N LYS A 45 -31.40 -16.52 3.34
CA LYS A 45 -32.31 -16.65 4.50
C LYS A 45 -33.39 -17.74 4.32
N SER A 46 -33.70 -18.14 3.09
CA SER A 46 -34.64 -19.22 2.73
C SER A 46 -34.00 -20.61 2.64
N GLY A 47 -32.69 -20.74 2.87
CA GLY A 47 -31.91 -21.96 2.67
C GLY A 47 -31.51 -22.22 1.20
N ALA A 48 -31.92 -21.36 0.27
CA ALA A 48 -31.50 -21.44 -1.12
C ALA A 48 -30.03 -21.05 -1.27
N LYS A 49 -29.31 -21.82 -2.08
CA LYS A 49 -27.91 -21.55 -2.42
C LYS A 49 -27.84 -20.47 -3.49
N LEU A 50 -27.21 -19.35 -3.16
CA LEU A 50 -26.92 -18.26 -4.09
C LEU A 50 -25.48 -18.41 -4.55
N VAL A 51 -25.25 -18.36 -5.85
CA VAL A 51 -23.93 -18.48 -6.46
C VAL A 51 -23.77 -17.32 -7.41
N ASN A 52 -22.69 -16.57 -7.25
CA ASN A 52 -22.29 -15.58 -8.25
C ASN A 52 -21.79 -16.34 -9.49
N SER A 53 -22.05 -15.78 -10.67
CA SER A 53 -21.50 -16.28 -11.94
C SER A 53 -20.67 -15.21 -12.65
N TYR A 54 -20.06 -14.30 -11.90
CA TYR A 54 -19.38 -13.13 -12.43
C TYR A 54 -18.15 -12.80 -11.62
N GLN A 55 -17.02 -12.66 -12.30
CA GLN A 55 -15.78 -12.16 -11.73
C GLN A 55 -15.76 -10.63 -11.84
N PRO A 56 -15.75 -9.88 -10.74
CA PRO A 56 -15.47 -8.45 -10.77
C PRO A 56 -14.15 -8.20 -11.50
N PRO A 57 -14.12 -7.29 -12.49
CA PRO A 57 -12.95 -6.99 -13.31
C PRO A 57 -11.95 -6.10 -12.59
N LEU A 58 -12.37 -5.48 -11.48
CA LEU A 58 -11.53 -4.75 -10.51
C LEU A 58 -11.64 -5.44 -9.15
N GLY A 59 -10.50 -5.68 -8.50
CA GLY A 59 -10.41 -6.04 -7.10
C GLY A 59 -10.49 -4.82 -6.19
N LEU A 60 -10.43 -5.04 -4.87
CA LEU A 60 -10.37 -3.93 -3.89
C LEU A 60 -9.09 -3.09 -4.06
N GLU A 61 -8.02 -3.73 -4.52
CA GLU A 61 -6.69 -3.16 -4.78
C GLU A 61 -6.63 -2.24 -5.99
N ASP A 62 -7.57 -2.39 -6.93
CA ASP A 62 -7.62 -1.60 -8.17
C ASP A 62 -8.50 -0.35 -8.04
N LEU A 63 -9.16 -0.17 -6.89
CA LEU A 63 -10.05 0.95 -6.66
C LEU A 63 -9.27 2.26 -6.52
N PRO A 64 -9.71 3.35 -7.17
CA PRO A 64 -9.22 4.68 -6.85
C PRO A 64 -9.60 5.06 -5.41
N PRO A 65 -9.00 6.12 -4.84
CA PRO A 65 -9.46 6.68 -3.56
C PRO A 65 -10.96 6.95 -3.61
N ILE A 66 -11.73 6.35 -2.69
CA ILE A 66 -13.18 6.51 -2.61
C ILE A 66 -13.51 7.47 -1.47
N ASP A 67 -14.20 8.56 -1.79
CA ASP A 67 -14.58 9.62 -0.86
C ASP A 67 -15.96 9.35 -0.23
N LEU A 68 -16.89 8.82 -1.01
CA LEU A 68 -18.28 8.59 -0.63
C LEU A 68 -18.75 7.21 -1.11
N ILE A 69 -19.46 6.49 -0.24
CA ILE A 69 -20.17 5.27 -0.60
C ILE A 69 -21.67 5.53 -0.54
N LEU A 70 -22.35 5.27 -1.65
CA LEU A 70 -23.81 5.27 -1.76
C LEU A 70 -24.29 3.83 -1.70
N LEU A 71 -24.69 3.41 -0.51
CA LEU A 71 -25.11 2.05 -0.22
C LEU A 71 -26.64 2.01 -0.16
N SER A 72 -27.28 1.50 -1.21
CA SER A 72 -28.73 1.43 -1.33
C SER A 72 -29.35 0.63 -0.18
N HIS A 73 -28.71 -0.47 0.20
CA HIS A 73 -29.02 -1.30 1.35
C HIS A 73 -27.88 -2.27 1.67
N GLU A 74 -27.78 -2.72 2.92
CA GLU A 74 -26.70 -3.57 3.40
C GLU A 74 -27.03 -5.07 3.37
N ASP A 75 -28.31 -5.42 3.34
CA ASP A 75 -28.76 -6.78 3.68
C ASP A 75 -28.52 -7.83 2.58
N HIS A 76 -28.34 -7.40 1.33
CA HIS A 76 -28.16 -8.29 0.19
C HIS A 76 -26.70 -8.37 -0.24
N LYS A 77 -26.27 -9.61 -0.55
CA LYS A 77 -24.87 -9.92 -0.84
C LYS A 77 -24.43 -9.43 -2.21
N ASP A 78 -25.36 -9.20 -3.13
CA ASP A 78 -25.12 -8.64 -4.47
C ASP A 78 -24.92 -7.12 -4.49
N ASN A 79 -25.31 -6.43 -3.41
CA ASN A 79 -25.09 -4.99 -3.20
C ASN A 79 -24.01 -4.72 -2.15
N LEU A 80 -23.81 -5.66 -1.21
CA LEU A 80 -22.82 -5.53 -0.14
C LEU A 80 -22.33 -6.89 0.36
N ASP A 81 -21.29 -7.40 -0.28
CA ASP A 81 -20.61 -8.63 0.13
C ASP A 81 -19.62 -8.41 1.28
N ASP A 82 -19.00 -9.49 1.75
CA ASP A 82 -18.08 -9.41 2.88
C ASP A 82 -16.82 -8.58 2.57
N LEU A 83 -16.41 -8.49 1.29
CA LEU A 83 -15.32 -7.64 0.82
C LEU A 83 -15.72 -6.16 0.69
N GLY A 84 -16.89 -5.86 0.13
CA GLY A 84 -17.41 -4.49 0.02
C GLY A 84 -17.77 -3.88 1.38
N ARG A 85 -18.25 -4.69 2.34
CA ARG A 85 -18.46 -4.27 3.76
C ARG A 85 -17.24 -3.66 4.39
N THR A 86 -16.09 -4.02 3.88
CA THR A 86 -14.82 -3.58 4.41
C THR A 86 -14.45 -2.16 4.01
N LEU A 87 -14.91 -1.72 2.82
CA LEU A 87 -14.68 -0.38 2.30
C LEU A 87 -15.44 0.69 3.08
N LEU A 88 -16.49 0.30 3.80
CA LEU A 88 -17.32 1.21 4.61
C LEU A 88 -16.54 1.87 5.77
N ASN A 89 -15.40 1.30 6.16
CA ASN A 89 -14.59 1.84 7.25
C ASN A 89 -13.78 3.05 6.76
N GLY A 90 -13.81 4.15 7.54
CA GLY A 90 -13.07 5.37 7.24
C GLY A 90 -13.65 6.24 6.13
N ARG A 91 -14.80 5.88 5.55
CA ARG A 91 -15.44 6.62 4.45
C ARG A 91 -16.80 7.15 4.85
N HIS A 92 -17.23 8.23 4.20
CA HIS A 92 -18.61 8.66 4.29
C HIS A 92 -19.49 7.60 3.61
N VAL A 93 -20.47 7.06 4.35
CA VAL A 93 -21.42 6.10 3.79
C VAL A 93 -22.83 6.61 4.03
N PHE A 94 -23.60 6.74 2.97
CA PHE A 94 -25.03 6.99 3.07
C PHE A 94 -25.81 5.74 2.73
N THR A 95 -26.76 5.40 3.60
CA THR A 95 -27.57 4.19 3.51
C THR A 95 -28.92 4.37 4.20
N THR A 96 -29.70 3.30 4.36
CA THR A 96 -30.97 3.30 5.08
C THR A 96 -30.78 3.49 6.60
N VAL A 97 -31.84 3.91 7.30
CA VAL A 97 -31.78 4.17 8.76
C VAL A 97 -31.53 2.90 9.58
N ASP A 98 -32.12 1.79 9.17
CA ASP A 98 -31.84 0.46 9.68
C ASP A 98 -30.46 -0.03 9.24
N GLY A 99 -30.04 0.23 8.00
CA GLY A 99 -28.70 -0.13 7.53
C GLY A 99 -27.58 0.51 8.35
N ALA A 100 -27.70 1.79 8.67
CA ALA A 100 -26.76 2.44 9.56
C ALA A 100 -26.76 1.83 10.98
N ARG A 101 -27.89 1.32 11.46
CA ARG A 101 -27.99 0.62 12.74
C ARG A 101 -27.35 -0.76 12.69
N ASN A 102 -27.57 -1.51 11.61
CA ASN A 102 -27.04 -2.86 11.41
C ASN A 102 -25.54 -2.83 11.12
N LEU A 103 -25.01 -1.73 10.59
CA LEU A 103 -23.60 -1.49 10.33
C LEU A 103 -22.85 -0.81 11.48
N ALA A 104 -23.53 -0.50 12.59
CA ALA A 104 -22.92 0.07 13.79
C ALA A 104 -21.78 -0.85 14.35
N PRO A 105 -20.72 -0.29 14.96
CA PRO A 105 -20.58 1.09 15.45
C PRO A 105 -19.90 2.07 14.47
N ARG A 106 -19.96 1.85 13.15
CA ARG A 106 -19.29 2.71 12.16
C ARG A 106 -19.83 4.15 12.17
N LYS A 107 -19.08 5.08 12.78
CA LYS A 107 -19.50 6.49 12.99
C LYS A 107 -19.73 7.28 11.69
N ALA A 108 -19.04 6.93 10.61
CA ALA A 108 -19.15 7.60 9.32
C ALA A 108 -20.28 7.04 8.42
N VAL A 109 -20.97 5.97 8.88
CA VAL A 109 -22.18 5.46 8.23
C VAL A 109 -23.38 6.23 8.75
N ARG A 110 -24.10 6.89 7.85
CA ARG A 110 -25.28 7.67 8.16
C ARG A 110 -26.49 7.11 7.42
N GLY A 111 -27.52 6.83 8.20
CA GLY A 111 -28.83 6.45 7.71
C GLY A 111 -29.62 7.67 7.26
N MET A 112 -30.29 7.59 6.13
CA MET A 112 -31.11 8.65 5.54
C MET A 112 -32.56 8.18 5.39
N LYS A 113 -33.50 9.11 5.54
CA LYS A 113 -34.92 8.88 5.20
C LYS A 113 -35.21 9.36 3.77
N PRO A 114 -36.21 8.81 3.08
CA PRO A 114 -36.63 9.32 1.78
C PRO A 114 -36.84 10.84 1.81
N TRP A 115 -36.27 11.51 0.82
CA TRP A 115 -36.23 12.97 0.65
C TRP A 115 -35.43 13.78 1.67
N GLU A 116 -34.75 13.12 2.63
CA GLU A 116 -33.74 13.76 3.46
C GLU A 116 -32.56 14.19 2.58
N THR A 117 -32.04 15.39 2.82
CA THR A 117 -30.85 15.91 2.15
C THR A 117 -29.76 16.17 3.16
N VAL A 118 -28.55 15.71 2.85
CA VAL A 118 -27.36 15.89 3.67
C VAL A 118 -26.30 16.59 2.85
N SER A 119 -25.78 17.68 3.41
CA SER A 119 -24.67 18.40 2.83
C SER A 119 -23.35 17.73 3.20
N LEU A 120 -22.52 17.49 2.20
CA LEU A 120 -21.22 16.86 2.31
C LEU A 120 -20.14 17.78 1.73
N GLN A 121 -19.08 17.99 2.47
CA GLN A 121 -17.90 18.73 2.03
C GLN A 121 -16.66 17.97 2.47
N ILE A 122 -15.78 17.68 1.52
CA ILE A 122 -14.58 16.83 1.73
C ILE A 122 -13.34 17.68 1.46
N GLY A 123 -12.37 17.65 2.37
CA GLY A 123 -11.06 18.30 2.19
C GLY A 123 -11.08 19.81 1.92
N GLY A 124 -12.14 20.53 2.31
CA GLY A 124 -12.32 21.95 1.98
C GLY A 124 -12.75 22.22 0.53
N GLY A 125 -13.06 21.18 -0.25
CA GLY A 125 -13.56 21.26 -1.63
C GLY A 125 -15.00 21.80 -1.76
N PRO A 126 -15.61 21.68 -2.95
CA PRO A 126 -16.97 22.15 -3.18
C PRO A 126 -17.98 21.36 -2.31
N ARG A 127 -19.12 22.00 -2.05
CA ARG A 127 -20.21 21.43 -1.27
C ARG A 127 -21.13 20.62 -2.18
N TYR A 128 -21.37 19.37 -1.80
CA TYR A 128 -22.33 18.48 -2.45
C TYR A 128 -23.55 18.29 -1.55
N GLU A 129 -24.73 18.19 -2.16
CA GLU A 129 -25.97 17.85 -1.48
C GLU A 129 -26.41 16.46 -1.93
N ILE A 130 -26.50 15.53 -0.99
CA ILE A 130 -26.96 14.16 -1.24
C ILE A 130 -28.40 14.03 -0.74
N THR A 131 -29.34 13.82 -1.64
CA THR A 131 -30.77 13.63 -1.34
C THR A 131 -31.14 12.17 -1.51
N ALA A 132 -31.68 11.54 -0.47
CA ALA A 132 -32.18 10.17 -0.56
C ALA A 132 -33.52 10.09 -1.31
N THR A 133 -33.74 9.03 -2.10
CA THR A 133 -34.99 8.78 -2.84
C THR A 133 -35.72 7.54 -2.31
N PRO A 134 -37.06 7.50 -2.36
CA PRO A 134 -37.82 6.33 -1.93
C PRO A 134 -37.57 5.12 -2.85
N CYS A 135 -37.45 3.93 -2.26
CA CYS A 135 -37.37 2.66 -3.01
C CYS A 135 -38.38 1.65 -2.47
N GLN A 136 -38.77 0.71 -3.32
CA GLN A 136 -39.57 -0.45 -2.96
C GLN A 136 -38.87 -1.72 -3.46
N HIS A 137 -38.24 -2.43 -2.52
CA HIS A 137 -37.50 -3.67 -2.77
C HIS A 137 -38.19 -4.85 -2.10
N LEU A 138 -38.09 -4.94 -0.77
CA LEU A 138 -38.85 -5.87 0.07
C LEU A 138 -39.86 -5.11 0.96
N PRO A 139 -40.94 -5.78 1.42
CA PRO A 139 -41.86 -5.19 2.38
C PRO A 139 -41.12 -4.87 3.70
N GLY A 140 -40.89 -3.59 4.00
CA GLY A 140 -40.15 -3.18 5.21
C GLY A 140 -39.44 -1.84 5.12
N GLY A 141 -39.14 -1.34 3.91
CA GLY A 141 -38.43 -0.06 3.71
C GLY A 141 -36.91 -0.16 3.80
N GLU A 142 -36.36 -1.32 3.42
CA GLU A 142 -34.96 -1.72 3.59
C GLU A 142 -34.06 -1.28 2.42
N CYS A 143 -34.47 -0.34 1.56
CA CYS A 143 -33.66 0.15 0.45
C CYS A 143 -33.91 1.64 0.16
N ILE A 144 -32.90 2.35 -0.35
CA ILE A 144 -32.95 3.76 -0.72
C ILE A 144 -32.13 4.03 -1.99
N GLY A 145 -32.48 5.08 -2.72
CA GLY A 145 -31.66 5.62 -3.81
C GLY A 145 -31.09 6.99 -3.44
N PHE A 146 -30.30 7.59 -4.32
CA PHE A 146 -29.57 8.83 -4.03
C PHE A 146 -29.50 9.76 -5.23
N ILE A 147 -29.72 11.04 -4.97
CA ILE A 147 -29.53 12.15 -5.91
C ILE A 147 -28.37 12.99 -5.41
N ILE A 148 -27.41 13.29 -6.28
CA ILE A 148 -26.24 14.13 -6.00
C ILE A 148 -26.42 15.44 -6.75
N THR A 149 -26.35 16.56 -6.03
CA THR A 149 -26.32 17.91 -6.63
C THR A 149 -25.17 18.73 -6.06
N ALA A 150 -24.71 19.71 -6.82
CA ALA A 150 -23.79 20.74 -6.35
C ALA A 150 -24.12 22.05 -7.06
N GLU A 151 -23.82 23.18 -6.41
CA GLU A 151 -24.11 24.50 -6.99
C GLU A 151 -23.46 24.68 -8.37
N HIS A 152 -22.25 24.17 -8.54
CA HIS A 152 -21.49 24.28 -9.78
C HIS A 152 -21.96 23.36 -10.91
N PHE A 153 -22.80 22.36 -10.64
CA PHE A 153 -23.39 21.50 -11.69
C PHE A 153 -24.31 22.27 -12.63
N GLY A 154 -24.78 23.45 -12.20
CA GLY A 154 -25.72 24.30 -12.92
C GLY A 154 -27.17 23.88 -12.71
N ALA A 155 -28.05 24.54 -13.46
CA ALA A 155 -29.49 24.29 -13.42
C ALA A 155 -30.07 24.23 -14.84
N SER A 156 -31.01 23.33 -15.05
CA SER A 156 -31.78 23.19 -16.28
C SER A 156 -33.27 23.18 -15.94
N ASP A 157 -34.10 23.78 -16.79
CA ASP A 157 -35.56 23.87 -16.59
C ASP A 157 -35.97 24.43 -15.20
N GLY A 158 -35.14 25.33 -14.67
CA GLY A 158 -35.33 25.95 -13.35
C GLY A 158 -35.01 25.06 -12.15
N LYS A 159 -34.36 23.90 -12.37
CA LYS A 159 -34.05 22.90 -11.34
C LYS A 159 -32.55 22.59 -11.32
N PRO A 160 -31.96 22.22 -10.16
CA PRO A 160 -30.56 21.81 -10.09
C PRO A 160 -30.30 20.59 -10.97
N ASN A 161 -29.18 20.61 -11.70
CA ASN A 161 -28.67 19.46 -12.44
C ASN A 161 -28.16 18.39 -11.46
N ALA A 162 -28.50 17.13 -11.71
CA ALA A 162 -28.28 16.06 -10.75
C ALA A 162 -27.83 14.73 -11.36
N VAL A 163 -27.06 13.96 -10.59
CA VAL A 163 -26.77 12.54 -10.85
C VAL A 163 -27.64 11.69 -9.93
N TYR A 164 -28.38 10.74 -10.49
CA TYR A 164 -29.30 9.87 -9.77
C TYR A 164 -28.81 8.42 -9.79
N PHE A 165 -28.69 7.79 -8.62
CA PHE A 165 -28.51 6.36 -8.46
C PHE A 165 -29.78 5.76 -7.84
N SER A 166 -30.43 4.83 -8.53
CA SER A 166 -31.75 4.34 -8.11
C SER A 166 -31.72 3.48 -6.85
N GLY A 167 -30.62 2.78 -6.61
CA GLY A 167 -30.63 1.60 -5.75
C GLY A 167 -31.59 0.54 -6.28
N ASP A 168 -31.79 -0.51 -5.49
CA ASP A 168 -32.66 -1.61 -5.87
C ASP A 168 -34.12 -1.28 -5.59
N THR A 169 -34.90 -1.05 -6.64
CA THR A 169 -36.31 -0.70 -6.52
C THR A 169 -37.10 -1.20 -7.72
N VAL A 170 -38.39 -1.47 -7.54
CA VAL A 170 -39.37 -1.46 -8.64
C VAL A 170 -39.84 -0.04 -8.94
N TYR A 171 -40.50 0.17 -10.07
CA TYR A 171 -41.16 1.46 -10.34
C TYR A 171 -42.25 1.74 -9.28
N ILE A 172 -42.18 2.92 -8.67
CA ILE A 172 -43.23 3.49 -7.81
C ILE A 172 -43.53 4.91 -8.25
N GLU A 173 -44.79 5.34 -8.17
CA GLU A 173 -45.22 6.68 -8.61
C GLU A 173 -44.49 7.81 -7.87
N GLU A 174 -43.93 7.54 -6.69
CA GLU A 174 -43.17 8.54 -5.95
C GLU A 174 -41.85 8.92 -6.62
N LEU A 175 -41.25 8.02 -7.43
CA LEU A 175 -40.03 8.32 -8.19
C LEU A 175 -40.27 9.37 -9.28
N ALA A 176 -41.48 9.48 -9.84
CA ALA A 176 -41.81 10.53 -10.81
C ALA A 176 -41.64 11.94 -10.24
N LYS A 177 -41.75 12.11 -8.91
CA LYS A 177 -41.53 13.40 -8.23
C LYS A 177 -40.07 13.89 -8.29
N ILE A 178 -39.13 13.05 -8.71
CA ILE A 178 -37.75 13.49 -8.99
C ILE A 178 -37.77 14.61 -10.03
N LYS A 179 -38.62 14.50 -11.06
CA LYS A 179 -38.78 15.52 -12.10
C LYS A 179 -39.18 16.87 -11.55
N ASP A 180 -39.98 16.92 -10.47
CA ASP A 180 -40.44 18.18 -9.88
C ASP A 180 -39.32 18.94 -9.17
N ARG A 181 -38.27 18.22 -8.71
CA ARG A 181 -37.23 18.76 -7.82
C ARG A 181 -35.89 18.95 -8.52
N PHE A 182 -35.57 18.12 -9.50
CA PHE A 182 -34.26 18.07 -10.14
C PHE A 182 -34.38 17.94 -11.66
N HIS A 183 -33.34 18.41 -12.36
CA HIS A 183 -33.07 17.98 -13.71
C HIS A 183 -32.07 16.82 -13.65
N THR A 184 -32.47 15.64 -14.09
CA THR A 184 -31.60 14.45 -14.01
C THR A 184 -30.64 14.41 -15.20
N SER A 185 -29.43 14.90 -15.00
CA SER A 185 -28.39 14.90 -16.04
C SER A 185 -27.90 13.48 -16.34
N MET A 186 -27.84 12.61 -15.33
CA MET A 186 -27.46 11.21 -15.49
C MET A 186 -28.20 10.35 -14.48
N ALA A 187 -28.72 9.20 -14.92
CA ALA A 187 -29.39 8.24 -14.06
C ALA A 187 -28.73 6.86 -14.17
N LEU A 188 -28.34 6.27 -13.04
CA LEU A 188 -27.86 4.90 -12.92
C LEU A 188 -29.00 4.05 -12.36
N PHE A 189 -29.53 3.14 -13.18
CA PHE A 189 -30.68 2.31 -12.81
C PHE A 189 -30.26 0.86 -12.53
N SER A 190 -30.56 0.35 -11.32
CA SER A 190 -30.49 -1.08 -11.03
C SER A 190 -31.63 -1.81 -11.74
N LEU A 191 -31.30 -2.53 -12.81
CA LEU A 191 -32.20 -3.35 -13.63
C LEU A 191 -31.91 -4.82 -13.39
N GLY A 192 -32.73 -5.73 -13.93
CA GLY A 192 -32.47 -7.17 -13.88
C GLY A 192 -33.68 -8.01 -13.51
N LYS A 193 -34.81 -7.35 -13.17
CA LYS A 193 -36.08 -8.01 -12.80
C LYS A 193 -35.85 -9.13 -11.79
N ALA A 194 -35.14 -8.82 -10.71
CA ALA A 194 -34.86 -9.77 -9.66
C ALA A 194 -36.18 -10.26 -9.04
N MET A 195 -36.31 -11.57 -8.89
CA MET A 195 -37.52 -12.22 -8.37
C MET A 195 -37.19 -13.05 -7.13
N VAL A 196 -37.91 -12.85 -6.03
CA VAL A 196 -37.77 -13.64 -4.79
C VAL A 196 -39.07 -14.36 -4.41
N PRO A 197 -39.01 -15.53 -3.75
CA PRO A 197 -40.21 -16.22 -3.28
C PRO A 197 -40.98 -15.39 -2.24
N LYS A 198 -42.30 -15.28 -2.40
CA LYS A 198 -43.16 -14.58 -1.44
C LYS A 198 -43.68 -15.53 -0.34
N PRO A 199 -43.77 -15.11 0.93
CA PRO A 199 -44.52 -15.85 1.95
C PRO A 199 -45.97 -16.08 1.50
N GLY A 200 -46.39 -17.34 1.40
CA GLY A 200 -47.72 -17.74 0.92
C GLY A 200 -47.81 -18.20 -0.54
N GLY A 201 -46.67 -18.26 -1.25
CA GLY A 201 -46.58 -18.79 -2.63
C GLY A 201 -46.51 -17.69 -3.70
N GLY A 202 -45.86 -18.02 -4.83
CA GLY A 202 -45.58 -17.08 -5.92
C GLY A 202 -44.21 -16.37 -5.79
N MET A 203 -43.89 -15.55 -6.80
CA MET A 203 -42.66 -14.76 -6.86
C MET A 203 -43.00 -13.27 -6.75
N LEU A 204 -42.17 -12.51 -6.06
CA LEU A 204 -42.23 -11.05 -5.92
C LEU A 204 -41.08 -10.44 -6.73
N GLN A 205 -41.39 -9.47 -7.59
CA GLN A 205 -40.40 -8.64 -8.26
C GLN A 205 -39.88 -7.57 -7.31
N ILE A 206 -38.56 -7.41 -7.24
CA ILE A 206 -37.90 -6.51 -6.27
C ILE A 206 -36.97 -5.48 -6.92
N THR A 207 -36.60 -5.64 -8.20
CA THR A 207 -35.92 -4.61 -9.00
C THR A 207 -36.68 -4.32 -10.29
N MET A 208 -36.40 -3.18 -10.92
CA MET A 208 -37.03 -2.76 -12.17
C MET A 208 -36.74 -3.78 -13.28
N ASP A 209 -37.76 -4.00 -14.11
CA ASP A 209 -37.57 -4.56 -15.45
C ASP A 209 -37.42 -3.44 -16.48
N SER A 210 -37.14 -3.83 -17.72
CA SER A 210 -36.86 -2.91 -18.80
C SER A 210 -38.05 -1.99 -19.12
N GLU A 211 -39.29 -2.48 -19.00
CA GLU A 211 -40.50 -1.67 -19.20
C GLU A 211 -40.66 -0.61 -18.09
N GLN A 212 -40.43 -1.00 -16.83
CA GLN A 212 -40.43 -0.07 -15.69
C GLN A 212 -39.32 0.98 -15.81
N ALA A 213 -38.14 0.60 -16.30
CA ALA A 213 -37.02 1.51 -16.53
C ALA A 213 -37.34 2.56 -17.61
N VAL A 214 -37.92 2.14 -18.74
CA VAL A 214 -38.36 3.06 -19.80
C VAL A 214 -39.48 3.98 -19.30
N ARG A 215 -40.42 3.46 -18.51
CA ARG A 215 -41.44 4.28 -17.86
C ARG A 215 -40.82 5.35 -16.96
N LEU A 216 -39.92 4.97 -16.05
CA LEU A 216 -39.25 5.93 -15.16
C LEU A 216 -38.45 6.97 -15.96
N MET A 217 -37.75 6.53 -17.02
CA MET A 217 -37.03 7.42 -17.92
C MET A 217 -37.98 8.46 -18.55
N HIS A 218 -39.17 8.08 -18.99
CA HIS A 218 -40.16 9.05 -19.48
C HIS A 218 -40.67 10.00 -18.39
N ASP A 219 -40.85 9.52 -17.16
CA ASP A 219 -41.39 10.33 -16.07
C ASP A 219 -40.37 11.36 -15.54
N ILE A 220 -39.07 11.01 -15.49
CA ILE A 220 -38.02 11.90 -14.97
C ILE A 220 -37.17 12.57 -16.05
N GLU A 221 -37.33 12.14 -17.31
CA GLU A 221 -36.67 12.66 -18.52
C GLU A 221 -35.16 12.90 -18.34
N PRO A 222 -34.36 11.88 -17.99
CA PRO A 222 -32.94 12.06 -17.81
C PRO A 222 -32.25 12.34 -19.16
N ASP A 223 -31.11 13.05 -19.13
CA ASP A 223 -30.33 13.25 -20.36
C ASP A 223 -29.72 11.91 -20.82
N ILE A 224 -29.19 11.11 -19.89
CA ILE A 224 -28.64 9.78 -20.12
C ILE A 224 -28.99 8.79 -18.99
N VAL A 225 -29.21 7.53 -19.35
CA VAL A 225 -29.45 6.40 -18.45
C VAL A 225 -28.32 5.38 -18.61
N ILE A 226 -27.75 4.94 -17.48
CA ILE A 226 -26.75 3.88 -17.39
C ILE A 226 -27.40 2.70 -16.66
N PRO A 227 -27.73 1.61 -17.37
CA PRO A 227 -28.17 0.37 -16.74
C PRO A 227 -27.08 -0.23 -15.86
N LEU A 228 -27.47 -0.74 -14.69
CA LEU A 228 -26.67 -1.53 -13.74
C LEU A 228 -27.49 -2.76 -13.28
N HIS A 229 -26.88 -3.64 -12.48
CA HIS A 229 -27.53 -4.76 -11.75
C HIS A 229 -28.19 -5.86 -12.61
N PHE A 230 -28.00 -5.88 -13.94
CA PHE A 230 -28.64 -6.86 -14.82
C PHE A 230 -27.76 -8.09 -15.18
N GLU A 231 -26.57 -8.21 -14.60
CA GLU A 231 -25.60 -9.28 -14.87
C GLU A 231 -24.99 -9.88 -13.59
N GLY A 232 -24.68 -11.18 -13.62
CA GLY A 232 -23.82 -11.85 -12.64
C GLY A 232 -24.50 -12.65 -11.53
N TRP A 233 -25.84 -12.70 -11.51
CA TRP A 233 -26.60 -13.50 -10.54
C TRP A 233 -27.74 -14.28 -11.17
N SER A 234 -27.95 -15.51 -10.67
CA SER A 234 -29.02 -16.43 -11.12
C SER A 234 -30.46 -15.93 -10.84
N LEU A 235 -30.60 -14.92 -9.98
CA LEU A 235 -31.87 -14.30 -9.63
C LEU A 235 -32.38 -13.33 -10.71
N PHE A 236 -31.49 -12.80 -11.56
CA PHE A 236 -31.86 -11.87 -12.62
C PHE A 236 -32.60 -12.61 -13.75
N LYS A 237 -33.67 -11.99 -14.24
CA LYS A 237 -34.55 -12.53 -15.30
C LYS A 237 -34.43 -11.76 -16.60
N GLU A 238 -33.82 -10.58 -16.58
CA GLU A 238 -33.49 -9.80 -17.77
C GLU A 238 -32.00 -9.49 -17.75
N GLY A 239 -31.30 -9.87 -18.80
CA GLY A 239 -29.92 -9.46 -19.07
C GLY A 239 -29.85 -8.38 -20.14
N LYS A 240 -28.63 -8.01 -20.54
CA LYS A 240 -28.37 -6.92 -21.51
C LYS A 240 -29.26 -6.97 -22.75
N ASP A 241 -29.31 -8.11 -23.44
CA ASP A 241 -30.04 -8.28 -24.70
C ASP A 241 -31.54 -7.99 -24.56
N ALA A 242 -32.15 -8.37 -23.42
CA ALA A 242 -33.56 -8.12 -23.16
C ALA A 242 -33.84 -6.63 -22.94
N ILE A 243 -32.94 -5.94 -22.24
CA ILE A 243 -33.04 -4.49 -22.00
C ILE A 243 -32.85 -3.73 -23.31
N GLU A 244 -31.84 -4.06 -24.10
CA GLU A 244 -31.58 -3.45 -25.40
C GLU A 244 -32.76 -3.62 -26.38
N MET A 245 -33.41 -4.79 -26.36
CA MET A 245 -34.60 -5.06 -27.17
C MET A 245 -35.75 -4.11 -26.81
N VAL A 246 -36.09 -4.00 -25.51
CA VAL A 246 -37.19 -3.12 -25.07
C VAL A 246 -36.86 -1.65 -25.33
N VAL A 247 -35.63 -1.22 -25.04
CA VAL A 247 -35.16 0.15 -25.31
C VAL A 247 -35.31 0.50 -26.79
N LYS A 248 -34.95 -0.42 -27.68
CA LYS A 248 -35.07 -0.25 -29.14
C LYS A 248 -36.53 -0.29 -29.62
N GLU A 249 -37.35 -1.16 -29.06
CA GLU A 249 -38.79 -1.23 -29.39
C GLU A 249 -39.53 0.05 -28.99
N GLN A 250 -39.10 0.69 -27.90
CA GLN A 250 -39.66 1.95 -27.42
C GLN A 250 -39.01 3.19 -28.09
N GLY A 251 -37.95 3.00 -28.90
CA GLY A 251 -37.30 4.08 -29.65
C GLY A 251 -36.53 5.08 -28.79
N VAL A 252 -35.92 4.61 -27.70
CA VAL A 252 -35.21 5.44 -26.70
C VAL A 252 -33.74 5.03 -26.55
N GLU A 253 -33.18 4.37 -27.55
CA GLU A 253 -31.79 3.89 -27.57
C GLU A 253 -30.74 5.01 -27.43
N ASP A 254 -31.08 6.24 -27.80
CA ASP A 254 -30.20 7.39 -27.68
C ASP A 254 -30.02 7.88 -26.23
N LYS A 255 -30.95 7.46 -25.35
CA LYS A 255 -30.94 7.76 -23.91
C LYS A 255 -30.17 6.72 -23.09
N PHE A 256 -30.06 5.48 -23.55
CA PHE A 256 -29.43 4.40 -22.79
C PHE A 256 -27.98 4.19 -23.22
N LYS A 257 -27.08 4.21 -22.24
CA LYS A 257 -25.65 3.93 -22.43
C LYS A 257 -25.24 2.73 -21.59
N PHE A 258 -25.06 1.60 -22.26
CA PHE A 258 -24.47 0.41 -21.66
C PHE A 258 -22.96 0.59 -21.55
N LEU A 259 -22.41 0.33 -20.38
CA LEU A 259 -20.97 0.33 -20.14
C LEU A 259 -20.46 -1.12 -20.16
N ALA A 260 -19.27 -1.33 -20.72
CA ALA A 260 -18.56 -2.59 -20.53
C ALA A 260 -17.90 -2.58 -19.14
N PRO A 261 -17.92 -3.70 -18.39
CA PRO A 261 -17.19 -3.77 -17.14
C PRO A 261 -15.68 -3.55 -17.35
N GLY A 262 -15.10 -2.60 -16.62
CA GLY A 262 -13.74 -2.10 -16.87
C GLY A 262 -12.65 -2.88 -16.14
N ARG A 263 -11.48 -3.10 -16.79
CA ARG A 263 -10.29 -3.74 -16.19
C ARG A 263 -9.22 -2.76 -15.68
N GLU A 264 -9.33 -1.47 -15.98
CA GLU A 264 -8.34 -0.45 -15.57
C GLU A 264 -9.01 0.91 -15.31
N PRO A 265 -8.55 1.70 -14.31
CA PRO A 265 -8.88 3.12 -14.17
C PRO A 265 -8.35 3.91 -15.38
N GLY A 266 -9.16 4.04 -16.43
CA GLY A 266 -8.80 4.71 -17.69
C GLY A 266 -9.07 3.92 -18.97
N GLY A 267 -9.40 2.62 -18.88
CA GLY A 267 -9.71 1.77 -20.04
C GLY A 267 -11.21 1.59 -20.34
N ALA A 268 -12.10 2.13 -19.50
CA ALA A 268 -13.55 1.98 -19.65
C ALA A 268 -14.20 3.11 -20.46
N GLU A 269 -15.30 2.80 -21.14
CA GLU A 269 -16.06 3.76 -21.95
C GLU A 269 -16.48 4.99 -21.11
N THR A 270 -15.86 6.13 -21.43
CA THR A 270 -16.03 7.39 -20.68
C THR A 270 -17.21 8.19 -21.24
N VAL A 271 -18.12 8.66 -20.38
CA VAL A 271 -19.13 9.67 -20.75
C VAL A 271 -18.61 11.04 -20.33
N ILE A 272 -17.99 11.77 -21.26
CA ILE A 272 -17.42 13.10 -20.99
C ILE A 272 -18.55 14.15 -21.01
N GLY A 273 -18.72 14.88 -19.91
CA GLY A 273 -19.54 16.11 -19.84
C GLY A 273 -18.86 17.29 -20.54
N ASN A 274 -19.63 18.25 -21.03
CA ASN A 274 -19.13 19.40 -21.80
C ASN A 274 -18.04 20.18 -21.05
N THR A 275 -16.78 20.04 -21.48
CA THR A 275 -15.74 21.06 -21.30
C THR A 275 -15.76 21.94 -22.54
N GLN A 276 -16.28 23.16 -22.42
CA GLN A 276 -15.92 24.18 -23.41
C GLN A 276 -14.42 24.48 -23.24
N ASP A 277 -13.73 24.55 -24.39
CA ASP A 277 -12.36 24.98 -24.63
C ASP A 277 -11.22 23.97 -24.34
N GLU A 278 -10.84 23.17 -25.36
CA GLU A 278 -9.60 23.35 -26.14
C GLU A 278 -9.37 22.15 -27.10
N GLU A 279 -9.66 22.37 -28.39
CA GLU A 279 -9.24 21.49 -29.49
C GLU A 279 -7.73 21.62 -29.74
N SER A 280 -7.02 20.49 -29.86
CA SER A 280 -6.30 20.07 -31.08
C SER A 280 -5.06 19.17 -30.80
N ARG A 281 -5.16 17.87 -31.14
CA ARG A 281 -4.49 17.25 -32.31
C ARG A 281 -4.56 15.71 -32.28
N ASP A 282 -5.15 15.19 -33.35
CA ASP A 282 -5.48 13.81 -33.67
C ASP A 282 -4.30 12.85 -33.92
N ALA A 283 -4.51 11.62 -33.44
CA ALA A 283 -4.54 10.31 -34.11
C ALA A 283 -3.63 9.96 -35.31
N ALA A 284 -3.04 8.75 -35.21
CA ALA A 284 -2.94 7.63 -36.20
C ALA A 284 -1.59 6.88 -35.99
N ALA A 285 -1.43 5.55 -36.01
CA ALA A 285 -2.23 4.43 -36.51
C ALA A 285 -1.80 3.10 -35.83
N SER A 286 -2.65 2.08 -35.93
CA SER A 286 -2.43 0.69 -35.50
C SER A 286 -1.66 -0.14 -36.54
N SER A 287 -0.98 -1.21 -36.08
CA SER A 287 -1.01 -2.53 -36.75
C SER A 287 -0.34 -3.63 -35.90
N ASP A 288 -1.12 -4.67 -35.61
CA ASP A 288 -0.82 -6.10 -35.40
C ASP A 288 0.62 -6.58 -35.14
N TYR A 289 0.83 -7.24 -33.99
CA TYR A 289 1.71 -8.41 -33.89
C TYR A 289 1.14 -9.42 -32.86
N ARG A 290 0.76 -10.60 -33.35
CA ARG A 290 0.47 -11.80 -32.54
C ARG A 290 1.78 -12.45 -32.12
N PHE A 291 1.96 -12.74 -30.83
CA PHE A 291 2.82 -13.82 -30.36
C PHE A 291 2.15 -14.57 -29.20
N SER A 292 2.20 -15.89 -29.30
CA SER A 292 1.69 -16.88 -28.36
C SER A 292 2.50 -16.88 -27.05
N MET A 293 1.83 -16.79 -25.90
CA MET A 293 2.36 -17.25 -24.62
C MET A 293 1.63 -18.52 -24.21
N GLU A 294 2.39 -19.61 -24.14
CA GLU A 294 1.99 -20.88 -23.53
C GLU A 294 1.87 -20.73 -22.01
N GLU A 295 0.92 -21.50 -21.48
CA GLU A 295 0.48 -21.60 -20.09
C GLU A 295 1.60 -22.01 -19.13
N PHE A 296 1.70 -21.35 -17.97
CA PHE A 296 2.30 -21.94 -16.77
C PHE A 296 1.46 -21.65 -15.51
N SER A 297 0.61 -22.64 -15.24
CA SER A 297 0.13 -23.20 -13.96
C SER A 297 0.45 -22.48 -12.64
N THR A 298 -0.61 -22.06 -11.95
CA THR A 298 -0.80 -22.19 -10.48
C THR A 298 -1.63 -23.47 -10.21
N PRO A 299 -1.77 -24.08 -9.00
CA PRO A 299 -1.75 -23.43 -7.68
C PRO A 299 -1.15 -24.22 -6.46
N SER A 300 -1.10 -23.49 -5.34
CA SER A 300 -1.27 -23.90 -3.92
C SER A 300 -0.18 -24.67 -3.14
N THR A 301 0.43 -24.00 -2.15
CA THR A 301 0.26 -24.24 -0.69
C THR A 301 1.49 -23.83 0.14
N GLY A 302 1.32 -22.78 0.97
CA GLY A 302 1.48 -23.00 2.40
C GLY A 302 1.64 -21.73 3.25
N TRP A 303 0.57 -21.50 4.01
CA TRP A 303 0.43 -21.03 5.41
C TRP A 303 0.83 -19.59 5.80
N GLN A 304 -0.24 -18.76 5.81
CA GLN A 304 -0.74 -17.79 6.82
C GLN A 304 0.10 -16.56 7.20
N LEU A 305 -0.03 -15.51 6.38
CA LEU A 305 0.38 -14.12 6.63
C LEU A 305 -0.81 -13.14 6.79
N ASP A 306 -2.05 -13.61 6.59
CA ASP A 306 -3.03 -12.78 5.86
C ASP A 306 -4.17 -12.15 6.65
N ASP A 307 -4.43 -12.44 7.93
CA ASP A 307 -5.56 -11.78 8.61
C ASP A 307 -5.32 -10.29 8.87
N PHE A 308 -4.06 -9.87 9.14
CA PHE A 308 -3.72 -8.47 9.42
C PHE A 308 -3.49 -7.65 8.15
N VAL A 309 -2.88 -8.25 7.12
CA VAL A 309 -2.54 -7.56 5.87
C VAL A 309 -3.77 -7.42 4.98
N LEU A 310 -4.65 -8.41 5.04
CA LEU A 310 -5.99 -8.33 4.47
C LEU A 310 -6.99 -7.71 5.45
N ASP A 311 -6.56 -7.28 6.65
CA ASP A 311 -7.44 -6.53 7.55
C ASP A 311 -7.82 -5.23 6.84
N PRO A 312 -9.10 -4.98 6.60
CA PRO A 312 -9.46 -3.83 5.79
C PRO A 312 -9.34 -2.51 6.53
N GLY A 313 -9.43 -2.54 7.86
CA GLY A 313 -9.09 -1.39 8.69
C GLY A 313 -7.62 -1.03 8.53
N TYR A 314 -6.73 -2.02 8.44
CA TYR A 314 -5.33 -1.82 8.11
C TYR A 314 -5.16 -1.25 6.69
N VAL A 315 -5.76 -1.88 5.67
CA VAL A 315 -5.65 -1.42 4.27
C VAL A 315 -6.17 0.01 4.07
N ALA A 316 -7.31 0.35 4.68
CA ALA A 316 -7.88 1.69 4.61
C ALA A 316 -6.99 2.73 5.31
N SER A 317 -6.54 2.43 6.53
CA SER A 317 -5.69 3.36 7.30
C SER A 317 -4.33 3.56 6.62
N ARG A 318 -3.81 2.52 5.97
CA ARG A 318 -2.59 2.56 5.17
C ARG A 318 -2.71 3.50 3.97
N GLU A 319 -3.82 3.43 3.23
CA GLU A 319 -4.04 4.37 2.12
C GLU A 319 -4.33 5.79 2.63
N GLU A 320 -5.07 5.94 3.74
CA GLU A 320 -5.28 7.23 4.41
C GLU A 320 -3.94 7.88 4.77
N LEU A 321 -3.05 7.15 5.45
CA LEU A 321 -1.72 7.63 5.81
C LEU A 321 -0.93 8.04 4.56
N ARG A 322 -0.95 7.22 3.51
CA ARG A 322 -0.27 7.53 2.24
C ARG A 322 -0.76 8.83 1.63
N CYS A 323 -2.08 8.99 1.50
CA CYS A 323 -2.70 10.20 0.97
C CYS A 323 -2.39 11.43 1.83
N LEU A 324 -2.45 11.31 3.16
CA LEU A 324 -2.11 12.39 4.07
C LEU A 324 -0.67 12.85 3.90
N MET A 325 0.29 11.92 3.79
CA MET A 325 1.71 12.25 3.58
C MET A 325 1.92 12.97 2.24
N LEU A 326 1.35 12.45 1.15
CA LEU A 326 1.50 13.05 -0.19
C LEU A 326 0.85 14.43 -0.28
N ASN A 327 -0.36 14.60 0.25
CA ASN A 327 -1.05 15.90 0.28
C ASN A 327 -0.28 16.92 1.14
N THR A 328 0.28 16.49 2.26
CA THR A 328 1.11 17.35 3.11
C THR A 328 2.35 17.81 2.36
N ALA A 329 3.05 16.88 1.69
CA ALA A 329 4.23 17.21 0.89
C ALA A 329 3.92 18.20 -0.24
N GLN A 330 2.79 18.06 -0.92
CA GLN A 330 2.37 18.96 -2.01
C GLN A 330 1.98 20.36 -1.53
N THR A 331 1.50 20.48 -0.28
CA THR A 331 1.00 21.75 0.28
C THR A 331 2.01 22.47 1.18
N ALA A 332 3.13 21.82 1.50
CA ALA A 332 4.15 22.37 2.38
C ALA A 332 4.83 23.60 1.74
N PRO A 333 4.99 24.72 2.48
CA PRO A 333 5.82 25.83 2.02
C PRO A 333 7.30 25.44 2.06
N PRO A 334 8.12 25.82 1.06
CA PRO A 334 9.56 25.57 1.10
C PRO A 334 10.17 26.34 2.27
N SER A 335 10.60 25.62 3.31
CA SER A 335 11.23 26.19 4.50
C SER A 335 12.48 25.39 4.87
N PRO A 336 13.66 26.01 4.94
CA PRO A 336 14.89 25.29 5.25
C PRO A 336 14.91 24.79 6.70
N VAL A 337 15.49 23.60 6.90
CA VAL A 337 15.56 22.91 8.19
C VAL A 337 16.54 23.62 9.14
N HIS A 338 16.17 23.76 10.41
CA HIS A 338 17.10 24.05 11.50
C HIS A 338 17.10 22.85 12.46
N GLY A 339 18.18 22.07 12.43
CA GLY A 339 18.33 20.76 13.11
C GLY A 339 18.22 20.77 14.65
N ASP A 340 18.05 21.94 15.28
CA ASP A 340 17.97 22.08 16.74
C ASP A 340 16.54 22.27 17.30
N SER A 341 15.50 22.35 16.46
CA SER A 341 14.14 22.73 16.91
C SER A 341 13.38 21.62 17.67
N PHE A 342 13.74 20.34 17.48
CA PHE A 342 13.01 19.20 18.09
C PHE A 342 13.09 19.16 19.62
N ILE A 343 14.11 19.78 20.23
CA ILE A 343 14.29 19.80 21.69
C ILE A 343 13.81 21.13 22.31
N SER A 344 13.70 22.22 21.53
CA SER A 344 13.31 23.53 22.06
C SER A 344 11.81 23.68 22.40
N GLY A 345 10.96 22.70 22.05
CA GLY A 345 9.52 22.69 22.35
C GLY A 345 9.12 22.15 23.73
N LEU A 346 10.08 21.93 24.65
CA LEU A 346 9.76 21.47 26.01
C LEU A 346 9.03 22.51 26.86
N ASP A 347 8.90 23.76 26.39
CA ASP A 347 8.23 24.83 27.12
C ASP A 347 7.11 25.52 26.29
N VAL A 348 5.92 25.53 26.90
CA VAL A 348 4.75 26.40 26.62
C VAL A 348 3.83 26.05 25.42
N HIS A 349 2.89 25.12 25.63
CA HIS A 349 1.42 25.34 25.50
C HIS A 349 0.59 24.04 25.67
N GLY A 350 -0.58 24.16 26.32
CA GLY A 350 -1.68 23.17 26.34
C GLY A 350 -1.69 22.12 27.46
N SER A 351 -1.88 22.49 28.72
CA SER A 351 -2.03 21.52 29.83
C SER A 351 -3.33 20.70 29.81
N GLU A 352 -4.38 21.19 29.14
CA GLU A 352 -5.69 20.51 29.08
C GLU A 352 -5.76 19.46 27.96
N ASP A 353 -5.22 19.74 26.76
CA ASP A 353 -5.11 18.74 25.68
C ASP A 353 -4.20 17.57 26.05
N ARG A 354 -3.15 17.83 26.85
CA ARG A 354 -2.26 16.79 27.42
C ARG A 354 -3.01 15.80 28.30
N LEU A 355 -3.97 16.26 29.10
CA LEU A 355 -4.72 15.40 30.02
C LEU A 355 -5.79 14.57 29.29
N LEU A 356 -6.44 15.15 28.27
CA LEU A 356 -7.44 14.46 27.44
C LEU A 356 -6.80 13.38 26.56
N ALA A 357 -5.69 13.69 25.86
CA ALA A 357 -4.96 12.70 25.07
C ALA A 357 -4.36 11.59 25.95
N GLN A 358 -3.83 11.93 27.14
CA GLN A 358 -3.38 10.93 28.10
C GLN A 358 -4.53 10.05 28.62
N HIS A 359 -5.75 10.57 28.76
CA HIS A 359 -6.93 9.78 29.16
C HIS A 359 -7.39 8.81 28.07
N GLU A 360 -7.43 9.22 26.80
CA GLU A 360 -7.80 8.36 25.66
C GLU A 360 -6.77 7.24 25.45
N THR A 361 -5.47 7.58 25.45
CA THR A 361 -4.38 6.59 25.35
C THR A 361 -4.31 5.69 26.60
N SER A 362 -4.69 6.18 27.79
CA SER A 362 -4.77 5.39 29.02
C SER A 362 -5.88 4.34 29.00
N HIS A 363 -6.95 4.55 28.23
CA HIS A 363 -8.05 3.58 28.11
C HIS A 363 -7.65 2.40 27.22
N LEU A 364 -7.00 2.66 26.07
CA LEU A 364 -6.40 1.64 25.18
C LEU A 364 -5.34 0.80 25.89
N LEU A 365 -4.59 1.39 26.83
CA LEU A 365 -3.47 0.77 27.53
C LEU A 365 -3.82 0.25 28.94
N SER A 366 -5.10 0.29 29.33
CA SER A 366 -5.60 -0.06 30.67
C SER A 366 -5.37 -1.53 31.09
N GLN A 367 -4.94 -2.40 30.16
CA GLN A 367 -4.65 -3.83 30.42
C GLN A 367 -3.18 -4.16 30.74
N GLY A 368 -2.29 -3.18 30.96
CA GLY A 368 -0.94 -3.45 31.47
C GLY A 368 0.11 -3.89 30.43
N ARG A 369 -0.20 -3.88 29.12
CA ARG A 369 0.75 -4.27 28.04
C ARG A 369 1.67 -3.14 27.55
N ARG A 370 1.41 -1.87 27.92
CA ARG A 370 2.24 -0.72 27.51
C ARG A 370 3.73 -0.93 27.83
N ILE A 371 4.03 -1.34 29.06
CA ILE A 371 5.41 -1.54 29.51
C ILE A 371 6.04 -2.72 28.76
N GLU A 372 5.26 -3.76 28.44
CA GLU A 372 5.73 -4.90 27.65
C GLU A 372 6.16 -4.46 26.25
N TYR A 373 5.32 -3.72 25.53
CA TYR A 373 5.65 -3.20 24.19
C TYR A 373 6.78 -2.18 24.22
N LEU A 374 6.85 -1.28 25.22
CA LEU A 374 8.01 -0.39 25.34
C LEU A 374 9.32 -1.15 25.57
N LYS A 375 9.31 -2.18 26.42
CA LYS A 375 10.49 -3.05 26.63
C LYS A 375 10.89 -3.75 25.34
N ASN A 376 9.92 -4.27 24.59
CA ASN A 376 10.18 -4.94 23.31
C ASN A 376 10.70 -3.95 22.25
N TYR A 377 10.10 -2.77 22.13
CA TYR A 377 10.58 -1.70 21.25
C TYR A 377 12.05 -1.37 21.52
N ILE A 378 12.40 -1.06 22.77
CA ILE A 378 13.76 -0.63 23.15
C ILE A 378 14.79 -1.76 22.95
N SER A 379 14.42 -3.01 23.25
CA SER A 379 15.37 -4.12 23.26
C SER A 379 15.45 -4.90 21.94
N GLN A 380 14.38 -4.92 21.15
CA GLN A 380 14.31 -5.67 19.90
C GLN A 380 14.22 -4.73 18.70
N VAL A 381 13.26 -3.79 18.66
CA VAL A 381 12.96 -3.00 17.45
C VAL A 381 13.95 -1.87 17.20
N ALA A 382 14.16 -0.98 18.18
CA ALA A 382 15.00 0.20 18.04
C ALA A 382 16.45 -0.11 17.59
N PRO A 383 17.12 -1.19 18.06
CA PRO A 383 18.43 -1.60 17.54
C PRO A 383 18.49 -1.88 16.04
N TRP A 384 17.36 -2.19 15.39
CA TRP A 384 17.31 -2.36 13.93
C TRP A 384 17.32 -1.02 13.20
N LEU A 385 16.61 -0.04 13.77
CA LEU A 385 16.47 1.31 13.22
C LEU A 385 17.77 2.12 13.45
N ASP A 386 18.42 1.93 14.59
CA ASP A 386 19.68 2.58 15.01
C ASP A 386 20.94 1.97 14.40
N MET A 387 20.83 1.07 13.41
CA MET A 387 21.98 0.26 12.99
C MET A 387 23.19 1.09 12.55
N PHE A 388 23.02 2.18 11.81
CA PHE A 388 24.13 3.10 11.50
C PHE A 388 23.98 4.41 12.27
N ASP A 389 23.57 4.32 13.54
CA ASP A 389 23.45 5.45 14.45
C ASP A 389 23.87 5.06 15.88
N SER A 390 25.12 5.33 16.22
CA SER A 390 25.68 5.13 17.56
C SER A 390 25.08 6.09 18.59
N SER A 391 24.41 7.18 18.17
CA SER A 391 23.69 8.08 19.08
C SER A 391 22.36 7.50 19.56
N ARG A 392 21.91 6.41 18.92
CA ARG A 392 20.68 5.67 19.25
C ARG A 392 19.44 6.56 19.25
N ALA A 393 19.21 7.30 18.17
CA ALA A 393 18.09 8.20 18.04
C ALA A 393 16.75 7.47 18.25
N PHE A 394 16.56 6.28 17.67
CA PHE A 394 15.35 5.47 17.86
C PHE A 394 15.29 4.80 19.23
N GLY A 395 16.43 4.47 19.84
CA GLY A 395 16.50 3.80 21.13
C GLY A 395 16.47 4.71 22.35
N LEU A 396 16.80 6.00 22.19
CA LEU A 396 16.88 6.99 23.27
C LEU A 396 16.00 8.22 22.99
N GLN A 397 16.22 8.90 21.86
CA GLN A 397 15.55 10.19 21.57
C GLN A 397 14.06 9.99 21.26
N VAL A 398 13.71 9.03 20.41
CA VAL A 398 12.32 8.72 20.05
C VAL A 398 11.47 8.33 21.28
N PRO A 399 11.91 7.43 22.18
CA PRO A 399 11.17 7.15 23.42
C PRO A 399 11.01 8.35 24.36
N LEU A 400 11.98 9.26 24.40
CA LEU A 400 11.88 10.51 25.17
C LEU A 400 10.81 11.42 24.56
N LEU A 401 10.83 11.62 23.24
CA LEU A 401 9.81 12.39 22.52
C LEU A 401 8.40 11.77 22.63
N ALA A 402 8.32 10.43 22.66
CA ALA A 402 7.06 9.72 22.83
C ALA A 402 6.40 9.95 24.21
N GLN A 403 7.11 10.51 25.20
CA GLN A 403 6.48 10.89 26.47
C GLN A 403 5.54 12.09 26.33
N THR A 404 5.81 12.96 25.35
CA THR A 404 5.04 14.18 25.09
C THR A 404 4.28 14.13 23.76
N SER A 405 4.54 13.14 22.90
CA SER A 405 3.82 12.91 21.64
C SER A 405 2.99 11.61 21.67
N PRO A 406 1.66 11.70 21.83
CA PRO A 406 0.77 10.53 21.80
C PRO A 406 0.82 9.76 20.48
N ALA A 407 0.89 10.46 19.33
CA ALA A 407 0.99 9.84 18.02
C ALA A 407 2.27 8.99 17.88
N LEU A 408 3.42 9.53 18.30
CA LEU A 408 4.68 8.82 18.29
C LEU A 408 4.69 7.64 19.26
N LEU A 409 4.08 7.79 20.45
CA LEU A 409 3.91 6.70 21.40
C LEU A 409 3.10 5.55 20.78
N CYS A 410 1.96 5.84 20.14
CA CYS A 410 1.15 4.85 19.45
C CYS A 410 1.96 4.15 18.34
N ALA A 411 2.73 4.89 17.54
CA ALA A 411 3.55 4.32 16.47
C ALA A 411 4.63 3.35 16.98
N ILE A 412 5.40 3.72 18.02
CA ILE A 412 6.43 2.82 18.58
C ILE A 412 5.83 1.58 19.25
N LEU A 413 4.64 1.72 19.85
CA LEU A 413 3.91 0.60 20.43
C LEU A 413 3.36 -0.32 19.33
N ALA A 414 2.82 0.25 18.25
CA ALA A 414 2.26 -0.48 17.11
C ALA A 414 3.30 -1.38 16.45
N ILE A 415 4.47 -0.84 16.09
CA ILE A 415 5.53 -1.64 15.44
C ILE A 415 6.06 -2.74 16.38
N SER A 416 6.12 -2.44 17.67
CA SER A 416 6.55 -3.40 18.68
C SER A 416 5.54 -4.53 18.90
N ALA A 417 4.25 -4.20 19.00
CA ALA A 417 3.18 -5.19 19.07
C ALA A 417 3.21 -6.07 17.82
N ARG A 418 3.32 -5.45 16.64
CA ARG A 418 3.36 -6.15 15.36
C ARG A 418 4.52 -7.14 15.27
N GLN A 419 5.70 -6.73 15.72
CA GLN A 419 6.84 -7.63 15.70
C GLN A 419 6.67 -8.84 16.63
N LYS A 420 6.14 -8.62 17.84
CA LYS A 420 5.85 -9.72 18.77
C LYS A 420 4.84 -10.70 18.18
N GLU A 421 3.75 -10.20 17.61
CA GLU A 421 2.74 -11.04 16.94
C GLU A 421 3.36 -11.94 15.87
N ARG A 422 4.23 -11.39 15.01
CA ARG A 422 4.89 -12.15 13.94
C ARG A 422 5.87 -13.19 14.47
N LYS A 423 6.61 -12.87 15.54
CA LYS A 423 7.54 -13.80 16.19
C LYS A 423 6.79 -14.94 16.89
N GLU A 424 5.70 -14.64 17.59
CA GLU A 424 4.87 -15.62 18.28
C GLU A 424 4.17 -16.57 17.29
N ALA A 425 3.72 -16.06 16.14
CA ALA A 425 3.19 -16.86 15.04
C ALA A 425 4.24 -17.83 14.46
N SER A 426 5.47 -17.35 14.25
CA SER A 426 6.60 -18.16 13.75
C SER A 426 7.02 -19.28 14.72
N ASP A 427 6.85 -19.05 16.03
CA ASP A 427 7.11 -20.03 17.08
C ASP A 427 6.10 -21.19 17.12
N GLY A 428 4.96 -21.06 16.42
CA GLY A 428 3.87 -22.05 16.45
C GLY A 428 3.11 -22.04 17.78
N LYS A 429 3.26 -20.99 18.59
CA LYS A 429 2.47 -20.80 19.81
C LYS A 429 1.11 -20.25 19.41
N SER A 430 0.08 -21.09 19.45
CA SER A 430 -1.30 -20.65 19.36
C SER A 430 -1.62 -19.75 20.56
N THR A 431 -1.69 -18.43 20.34
CA THR A 431 -2.17 -17.50 21.37
C THR A 431 -3.68 -17.70 21.56
N PRO A 432 -4.18 -17.81 22.81
CA PRO A 432 -5.62 -17.92 23.08
C PRO A 432 -6.42 -16.67 22.72
N HIS A 433 -5.74 -15.55 22.46
CA HIS A 433 -6.31 -14.30 22.00
C HIS A 433 -5.46 -13.78 20.83
N LYS A 434 -6.02 -13.75 19.61
CA LYS A 434 -5.50 -12.90 18.53
C LYS A 434 -5.67 -11.46 19.00
N SER A 435 -4.60 -10.90 19.53
CA SER A 435 -4.56 -9.52 19.98
C SER A 435 -4.40 -8.65 18.74
N PHE A 436 -5.38 -7.77 18.49
CA PHE A 436 -5.36 -6.79 17.42
C PHE A 436 -4.68 -5.48 17.89
N ASP A 437 -3.85 -5.55 18.94
CA ASP A 437 -3.26 -4.37 19.57
C ASP A 437 -2.41 -3.58 18.56
N SER A 438 -1.65 -4.24 17.69
CA SER A 438 -0.87 -3.55 16.66
C SER A 438 -1.73 -2.75 15.69
N LEU A 439 -2.91 -3.26 15.32
CA LEU A 439 -3.85 -2.60 14.43
C LEU A 439 -4.50 -1.41 15.10
N GLU A 440 -5.01 -1.58 16.32
CA GLU A 440 -5.64 -0.50 17.09
C GLU A 440 -4.63 0.64 17.35
N LEU A 441 -3.39 0.29 17.72
CA LEU A 441 -2.32 1.27 17.93
C LEU A 441 -1.89 1.96 16.63
N TYR A 442 -1.89 1.25 15.50
CA TYR A 442 -1.58 1.80 14.18
C TYR A 442 -2.65 2.82 13.73
N GLN A 443 -3.92 2.44 13.85
CA GLN A 443 -5.07 3.32 13.53
C GLN A 443 -5.09 4.56 14.42
N GLU A 444 -4.85 4.37 15.72
CA GLU A 444 -4.80 5.49 16.66
C GLU A 444 -3.60 6.40 16.41
N ALA A 445 -2.45 5.85 16.01
CA ALA A 445 -1.30 6.66 15.60
C ALA A 445 -1.65 7.55 14.41
N ILE A 446 -2.32 7.01 13.39
CA ILE A 446 -2.75 7.77 12.21
C ILE A 446 -3.76 8.86 12.58
N ARG A 447 -4.79 8.52 13.38
CA ARG A 447 -5.78 9.49 13.85
C ARG A 447 -5.14 10.69 14.56
N LEU A 448 -4.16 10.44 15.42
CA LEU A 448 -3.43 11.48 16.17
C LEU A 448 -2.40 12.22 15.30
N LEU A 449 -1.91 11.59 14.23
CA LEU A 449 -0.96 12.13 13.28
C LEU A 449 -1.61 13.11 12.29
N THR A 450 -2.85 12.88 11.87
CA THR A 450 -3.59 13.71 10.90
C THR A 450 -3.52 15.23 11.18
N PRO A 451 -3.83 15.74 12.39
CA PRO A 451 -3.74 17.19 12.64
C PRO A 451 -2.30 17.72 12.61
N LEU A 452 -1.29 16.89 12.94
CA LEU A 452 0.12 17.29 12.89
C LEU A 452 0.62 17.42 11.45
N LEU A 453 0.16 16.52 10.57
CA LEU A 453 0.44 16.59 9.13
C LEU A 453 -0.18 17.86 8.51
N GLN A 454 -1.43 18.18 8.87
CA GLN A 454 -2.09 19.42 8.44
C GLN A 454 -1.40 20.70 8.93
N ALA A 455 -0.68 20.61 10.06
CA ALA A 455 0.10 21.71 10.62
C ALA A 455 1.55 21.77 10.11
N HIS A 456 1.94 20.87 9.21
CA HIS A 456 3.30 20.74 8.67
C HIS A 456 4.38 20.61 9.77
N ASP A 457 4.05 19.94 10.88
CA ASP A 457 4.99 19.75 11.99
C ASP A 457 6.06 18.72 11.64
N GLN A 458 7.35 19.07 11.77
CA GLN A 458 8.45 18.15 11.46
C GLN A 458 8.49 16.92 12.40
N ALA A 459 7.83 16.97 13.55
CA ALA A 459 7.65 15.82 14.46
C ALA A 459 6.88 14.65 13.82
N VAL A 460 6.19 14.87 12.69
CA VAL A 460 5.52 13.81 11.93
C VAL A 460 6.50 12.86 11.23
N ILE A 461 7.70 13.34 10.86
CA ILE A 461 8.62 12.60 10.01
C ILE A 461 9.09 11.28 10.66
N PRO A 462 9.57 11.26 11.93
CA PRO A 462 9.90 10.01 12.61
C PRO A 462 8.68 9.08 12.77
N ILE A 463 7.48 9.63 12.97
CA ILE A 463 6.23 8.85 13.11
C ILE A 463 5.94 8.11 11.82
N CYS A 464 5.92 8.83 10.68
CA CYS A 464 5.69 8.26 9.36
C CYS A 464 6.70 7.16 9.03
N VAL A 465 8.01 7.38 9.28
CA VAL A 465 9.03 6.36 9.00
C VAL A 465 8.85 5.10 9.85
N ILE A 466 8.48 5.23 11.13
CA ILE A 466 8.20 4.09 12.00
C ILE A 466 6.95 3.32 11.53
N LEU A 467 5.90 4.02 11.10
CA LEU A 467 4.70 3.41 10.53
C LEU A 467 5.01 2.72 9.20
N CYS A 468 5.84 3.31 8.33
CA CYS A 468 6.34 2.65 7.11
C CYS A 468 7.13 1.37 7.43
N CYS A 469 7.98 1.37 8.46
CA CYS A 469 8.66 0.15 8.91
C CYS A 469 7.65 -0.95 9.32
N LEU A 470 6.60 -0.59 10.05
CA LEU A 470 5.52 -1.52 10.43
C LEU A 470 4.81 -2.08 9.19
N GLU A 471 4.49 -1.22 8.24
CA GLU A 471 3.84 -1.62 6.98
C GLU A 471 4.71 -2.59 6.20
N MET A 472 6.00 -2.31 6.07
CA MET A 472 6.95 -3.19 5.38
C MET A 472 7.13 -4.55 6.06
N MET A 473 7.02 -4.62 7.40
CA MET A 473 6.98 -5.92 8.10
C MET A 473 5.72 -6.73 7.76
N SER A 474 4.71 -6.09 7.19
CA SER A 474 3.39 -6.65 6.91
C SER A 474 3.10 -6.75 5.41
N ALA A 475 3.89 -6.11 4.54
CA ALA A 475 3.60 -6.01 3.12
C ALA A 475 4.24 -7.12 2.28
N SER A 476 3.69 -7.33 1.09
CA SER A 476 4.39 -8.05 0.01
C SER A 476 5.60 -7.24 -0.44
N ALA A 477 6.67 -7.92 -0.86
CA ALA A 477 7.84 -7.28 -1.45
C ALA A 477 7.50 -6.42 -2.70
N ARG A 478 6.38 -6.72 -3.38
CA ARG A 478 5.88 -5.95 -4.54
C ARG A 478 5.33 -4.58 -4.15
N ASP A 479 4.80 -4.43 -2.93
CA ASP A 479 4.20 -3.18 -2.44
C ASP A 479 5.21 -2.29 -1.70
N TRP A 480 6.42 -2.80 -1.46
CA TRP A 480 7.46 -2.16 -0.65
C TRP A 480 7.72 -0.71 -1.05
N ARG A 481 7.75 -0.44 -2.37
CA ARG A 481 8.00 0.90 -2.91
C ARG A 481 6.85 1.87 -2.58
N ARG A 482 5.60 1.44 -2.73
CA ARG A 482 4.38 2.23 -2.42
C ARG A 482 4.35 2.70 -0.96
N HIS A 483 4.88 1.89 -0.04
CA HIS A 483 4.96 2.24 1.39
C HIS A 483 5.98 3.35 1.69
N LEU A 484 7.02 3.49 0.86
CA LEU A 484 8.11 4.43 1.10
C LEU A 484 7.92 5.78 0.40
N GLU A 485 7.09 5.84 -0.65
CA GLU A 485 6.85 7.03 -1.48
C GLU A 485 6.36 8.23 -0.66
N GLY A 486 5.44 8.03 0.28
CA GLY A 486 4.93 9.13 1.10
C GLY A 486 5.99 9.74 2.01
N CYS A 487 6.85 8.91 2.63
CA CYS A 487 7.99 9.42 3.39
C CYS A 487 9.01 10.13 2.50
N ALA A 488 9.25 9.62 1.28
CA ALA A 488 10.16 10.26 0.34
C ALA A 488 9.66 11.65 -0.08
N ALA A 489 8.35 11.80 -0.33
CA ALA A 489 7.73 13.08 -0.63
C ALA A 489 7.83 14.06 0.56
N LEU A 490 7.65 13.56 1.80
CA LEU A 490 7.86 14.39 2.99
C LEU A 490 9.32 14.83 3.13
N PHE A 491 10.30 13.96 2.87
CA PHE A 491 11.70 14.34 2.92
C PHE A 491 12.04 15.43 1.91
N ASP A 492 11.51 15.35 0.69
CA ASP A 492 11.67 16.40 -0.31
C ASP A 492 11.04 17.73 0.15
N ALA A 493 9.78 17.68 0.59
CA ALA A 493 9.04 18.85 1.06
C ALA A 493 9.66 19.55 2.28
N PHE A 494 10.28 18.78 3.18
CA PHE A 494 10.95 19.28 4.38
C PHE A 494 12.48 19.34 4.25
N GLU A 495 13.04 19.21 3.04
CA GLU A 495 14.49 19.25 2.77
C GLU A 495 15.33 18.32 3.69
N VAL A 496 14.81 17.14 4.01
CA VAL A 496 15.50 16.14 4.84
C VAL A 496 16.44 15.29 3.99
N HIS A 497 17.73 15.32 4.33
CA HIS A 497 18.79 14.58 3.66
C HIS A 497 19.74 13.88 4.65
N GLY A 498 20.69 13.10 4.15
CA GLY A 498 21.58 12.25 4.95
C GLY A 498 22.62 12.98 5.82
N PHE A 499 22.58 14.31 5.85
CA PHE A 499 23.54 15.15 6.57
C PHE A 499 22.87 16.22 7.44
N CYS A 500 21.55 16.12 7.70
CA CYS A 500 20.83 17.07 8.56
C CYS A 500 21.30 17.07 10.03
N GLY A 501 22.08 16.07 10.46
CA GLY A 501 22.39 15.82 11.87
C GLY A 501 21.18 15.34 12.69
N GLY A 502 21.45 15.04 13.96
CA GLY A 502 20.42 14.72 14.96
C GLY A 502 19.46 13.59 14.57
N LEU A 503 18.21 13.73 15.03
CA LEU A 503 17.16 12.73 14.79
C LEU A 503 16.81 12.59 13.31
N LEU A 504 16.71 13.70 12.55
CA LEU A 504 16.32 13.66 11.14
C LEU A 504 17.34 12.91 10.27
N GLN A 505 18.63 13.04 10.53
CA GLN A 505 19.66 12.24 9.85
C GLN A 505 19.50 10.74 10.14
N ALA A 506 19.26 10.37 11.40
CA ALA A 506 19.03 8.97 11.77
C ALA A 506 17.78 8.40 11.07
N VAL A 507 16.70 9.19 11.02
CA VAL A 507 15.45 8.85 10.33
C VAL A 507 15.66 8.71 8.82
N PHE A 508 16.39 9.64 8.21
CA PHE A 508 16.75 9.57 6.79
C PHE A 508 17.52 8.29 6.45
N TRP A 509 18.59 7.98 7.19
CA TRP A 509 19.41 6.80 6.93
C TRP A 509 18.67 5.49 7.21
N CYS A 510 17.68 5.50 8.11
CA CYS A 510 16.76 4.36 8.26
C CYS A 510 15.92 4.15 7.00
N HIS A 511 15.32 5.22 6.46
CA HIS A 511 14.55 5.17 5.21
C HIS A 511 15.43 4.80 4.00
N ALA A 512 16.61 5.39 3.85
CA ALA A 512 17.53 5.11 2.76
C ALA A 512 17.91 3.63 2.65
N ARG A 513 18.06 2.92 3.80
CA ARG A 513 18.29 1.47 3.82
C ARG A 513 17.06 0.69 3.37
N MET A 514 15.86 1.13 3.75
CA MET A 514 14.60 0.52 3.31
C MET A 514 14.38 0.72 1.80
N ASP A 515 14.69 1.91 1.29
CA ASP A 515 14.60 2.26 -0.13
C ASP A 515 15.62 1.46 -0.96
N LEU A 516 16.87 1.35 -0.48
CA LEU A 516 17.88 0.47 -1.08
C LEU A 516 17.43 -0.99 -1.16
N CYS A 517 16.77 -1.51 -0.12
CA CYS A 517 16.20 -2.86 -0.18
C CYS A 517 15.15 -2.98 -1.30
N GLY A 518 14.32 -1.97 -1.48
CA GLY A 518 13.37 -1.88 -2.60
C GLY A 518 14.07 -1.93 -3.96
N ALA A 519 15.12 -1.14 -4.16
CA ALA A 519 15.90 -1.13 -5.40
C ALA A 519 16.56 -2.49 -5.70
N LEU A 520 17.08 -3.17 -4.66
CA LEU A 520 17.65 -4.52 -4.79
C LEU A 520 16.57 -5.57 -5.13
N ILE A 521 15.34 -5.42 -4.61
CA ILE A 521 14.21 -6.30 -4.92
C ILE A 521 13.83 -6.21 -6.40
N SER A 522 13.91 -5.01 -6.98
CA SER A 522 13.56 -4.75 -8.38
C SER A 522 14.54 -5.35 -9.40
N ASP A 523 15.62 -6.01 -8.96
CA ASP A 523 16.61 -6.72 -9.80
C ASP A 523 17.11 -5.90 -11.00
N GLY A 524 17.40 -4.60 -10.77
CA GLY A 524 17.93 -3.71 -11.80
C GLY A 524 16.88 -3.09 -12.74
N THR A 525 15.59 -3.26 -12.48
CA THR A 525 14.52 -2.57 -13.25
C THR A 525 14.15 -1.20 -12.67
N GLN A 526 14.50 -0.93 -11.41
CA GLN A 526 14.24 0.34 -10.73
C GLN A 526 15.40 0.70 -9.80
N SER A 527 15.67 2.01 -9.66
CA SER A 527 16.60 2.56 -8.66
C SER A 527 15.88 2.88 -7.34
N THR A 528 16.55 3.51 -6.38
CA THR A 528 15.92 4.07 -5.17
C THR A 528 14.84 5.11 -5.52
N ILE A 529 13.87 5.33 -4.63
CA ILE A 529 12.82 6.35 -4.77
C ILE A 529 13.45 7.74 -4.68
N ILE A 530 14.24 7.98 -3.63
CA ILE A 530 15.01 9.22 -3.52
C ILE A 530 16.31 8.98 -4.29
N PRO A 531 16.61 9.76 -5.35
CA PRO A 531 17.84 9.59 -6.10
C PRO A 531 19.05 9.87 -5.19
N PRO A 532 20.14 9.08 -5.27
CA PRO A 532 21.29 9.23 -4.38
C PRO A 532 21.87 10.64 -4.30
N VAL A 533 21.84 11.41 -5.40
CA VAL A 533 22.28 12.82 -5.39
C VAL A 533 21.52 13.68 -4.37
N ALA A 534 20.24 13.40 -4.13
CA ALA A 534 19.41 14.10 -3.14
C ALA A 534 19.66 13.63 -1.70
N TRP A 535 20.54 12.64 -1.48
CA TRP A 535 20.94 12.22 -0.13
C TRP A 535 22.05 13.12 0.43
N LEU A 536 22.73 13.86 -0.45
CA LEU A 536 23.74 14.85 -0.11
C LEU A 536 23.09 16.21 0.22
N PRO A 537 23.80 17.14 0.87
CA PRO A 537 23.30 18.48 1.07
C PRO A 537 22.93 19.17 -0.27
N PRO A 538 21.86 19.99 -0.31
CA PRO A 538 21.44 20.67 -1.53
C PRO A 538 22.58 21.47 -2.20
N GLY A 539 22.72 21.34 -3.52
CA GLY A 539 23.76 22.01 -4.30
C GLY A 539 25.14 21.34 -4.27
N THR A 540 25.27 20.18 -3.64
CA THR A 540 26.52 19.38 -3.65
C THR A 540 26.72 18.73 -5.01
N ASP A 541 27.93 18.85 -5.59
CA ASP A 541 28.32 18.05 -6.75
C ASP A 541 28.52 16.59 -6.32
N GLU A 542 27.95 15.66 -7.07
CA GLU A 542 28.06 14.24 -6.79
C GLU A 542 29.52 13.74 -6.80
N SER A 543 30.42 14.38 -7.56
CA SER A 543 31.85 14.02 -7.53
C SER A 543 32.50 14.25 -6.16
N ASP A 544 31.91 15.14 -5.35
CA ASP A 544 32.41 15.48 -4.02
C ASP A 544 31.83 14.58 -2.92
N ALA A 545 30.89 13.68 -3.23
CA ALA A 545 30.23 12.81 -2.26
C ALA A 545 31.22 12.09 -1.34
N ARG A 546 32.29 11.51 -1.91
CA ARG A 546 33.36 10.82 -1.16
C ARG A 546 33.97 11.73 -0.09
N GLN A 547 34.22 13.00 -0.42
CA GLN A 547 34.83 13.97 0.50
C GLN A 547 33.85 14.35 1.61
N TYR A 548 32.56 14.48 1.32
CA TYR A 548 31.53 14.76 2.33
C TYR A 548 31.45 13.65 3.39
N PHE A 549 31.37 12.38 2.97
CA PHE A 549 31.36 11.25 3.90
C PHE A 549 32.66 11.18 4.72
N LYS A 550 33.81 11.43 4.07
CA LYS A 550 35.11 11.46 4.75
C LYS A 550 35.20 12.59 5.78
N ASN A 551 34.66 13.78 5.47
CA ASN A 551 34.66 14.93 6.37
C ASN A 551 33.79 14.73 7.62
N ALA A 552 32.77 13.87 7.55
CA ALA A 552 31.93 13.58 8.71
C ALA A 552 32.68 12.88 9.86
N GLN A 553 33.84 12.25 9.58
CA GLN A 553 34.73 11.64 10.59
C GLN A 553 34.01 10.76 11.62
N SER A 554 33.00 10.02 11.16
CA SER A 554 32.15 9.16 12.00
C SER A 554 32.13 7.74 11.42
N PRO A 555 32.35 6.69 12.25
CA PRO A 555 32.18 5.31 11.83
C PRO A 555 30.79 5.03 11.24
N ASP A 556 29.75 5.68 11.80
CA ASP A 556 28.38 5.57 11.31
C ASP A 556 28.22 6.18 9.91
N MET A 557 28.82 7.35 9.67
CA MET A 557 28.78 7.98 8.35
C MET A 557 29.63 7.22 7.33
N HIS A 558 30.73 6.59 7.74
CA HIS A 558 31.46 5.67 6.87
C HIS A 558 30.62 4.44 6.53
N ALA A 559 29.84 3.91 7.47
CA ALA A 559 28.89 2.82 7.22
C ALA A 559 27.73 3.26 6.29
N ASN A 560 27.17 4.45 6.50
CA ASN A 560 26.15 5.05 5.62
C ASN A 560 26.69 5.29 4.21
N TYR A 561 27.99 5.59 4.04
CA TYR A 561 28.60 5.68 2.72
C TYR A 561 28.53 4.36 1.95
N ALA A 562 28.58 3.20 2.63
CA ALA A 562 28.37 1.90 1.97
C ALA A 562 26.93 1.74 1.44
N VAL A 563 25.93 2.28 2.15
CA VAL A 563 24.53 2.34 1.69
C VAL A 563 24.44 3.18 0.42
N TYR A 564 25.03 4.38 0.46
CA TYR A 564 25.08 5.29 -0.68
C TYR A 564 25.73 4.64 -1.91
N LEU A 565 26.90 4.02 -1.75
CA LEU A 565 27.60 3.37 -2.86
C LEU A 565 26.83 2.17 -3.43
N CYS A 566 26.15 1.40 -2.57
CA CYS A 566 25.28 0.32 -3.03
C CYS A 566 24.06 0.87 -3.80
N ALA A 567 23.46 1.98 -3.34
CA ALA A 567 22.38 2.65 -4.05
C ALA A 567 22.84 3.20 -5.42
N LYS A 568 24.04 3.79 -5.51
CA LYS A 568 24.66 4.18 -6.79
C LYS A 568 24.90 2.99 -7.73
N ALA A 569 25.23 1.82 -7.18
CA ALA A 569 25.35 0.60 -7.99
C ALA A 569 23.98 0.16 -8.55
N CYS A 570 22.92 0.20 -7.74
CA CYS A 570 21.55 -0.04 -8.19
C CYS A 570 21.10 0.97 -9.25
N GLU A 571 21.38 2.25 -9.06
CA GLU A 571 21.08 3.32 -10.03
C GLU A 571 21.80 3.08 -11.36
N LEU A 572 23.10 2.78 -11.33
CA LEU A 572 23.89 2.51 -12.53
C LEU A 572 23.35 1.30 -13.31
N VAL A 573 22.99 0.22 -12.62
CA VAL A 573 22.38 -0.96 -13.24
C VAL A 573 21.02 -0.62 -13.82
N SER A 574 20.16 0.08 -13.06
CA SER A 574 18.83 0.51 -13.52
C SER A 574 18.90 1.37 -14.77
N ASP A 575 19.78 2.37 -14.79
CA ASP A 575 19.97 3.23 -15.96
C ASP A 575 20.42 2.43 -17.18
N ARG A 576 21.28 1.43 -16.97
CA ARG A 576 21.74 0.57 -18.07
C ARG A 576 20.62 -0.32 -18.60
N THR A 577 19.84 -0.95 -17.73
CA THR A 577 18.67 -1.77 -18.11
C THR A 577 17.66 -0.94 -18.89
N HIS A 578 17.33 0.26 -18.41
CA HIS A 578 16.39 1.16 -19.09
C HIS A 578 16.88 1.58 -20.47
N HIS A 579 18.17 1.87 -20.60
CA HIS A 579 18.77 2.26 -21.88
C HIS A 579 18.86 1.08 -22.88
N ASP A 580 19.42 -0.05 -22.45
CA ASP A 580 19.76 -1.17 -23.35
C ASP A 580 18.58 -2.12 -23.60
N GLU A 581 17.80 -2.43 -22.56
CA GLU A 581 16.73 -3.44 -22.63
C GLU A 581 15.37 -2.82 -22.89
N LEU A 582 15.09 -1.66 -22.29
CA LEU A 582 13.78 -0.97 -22.43
C LEU A 582 13.78 0.16 -23.48
N GLY A 583 14.95 0.54 -24.01
CA GLY A 583 15.07 1.58 -25.04
C GLY A 583 14.70 3.00 -24.57
N VAL A 584 14.70 3.25 -23.26
CA VAL A 584 14.37 4.55 -22.68
C VAL A 584 15.55 5.50 -22.82
N PRO A 585 15.38 6.69 -23.45
CA PRO A 585 16.46 7.65 -23.60
C PRO A 585 16.74 8.35 -22.27
N ASN A 586 17.76 7.88 -21.55
CA ASN A 586 18.19 8.41 -20.24
C ASN A 586 19.66 8.90 -20.21
N GLY A 587 20.33 8.93 -21.36
CA GLY A 587 21.73 9.38 -21.48
C GLY A 587 22.79 8.34 -21.07
N CYS A 588 22.42 7.11 -20.70
CA CYS A 588 23.33 6.03 -20.30
C CYS A 588 24.05 5.36 -21.50
N THR A 589 24.76 6.16 -22.28
CA THR A 589 25.59 5.65 -23.38
C THR A 589 26.68 4.71 -22.87
N ALA A 590 27.26 3.87 -23.73
CA ALA A 590 28.32 2.95 -23.34
C ALA A 590 29.56 3.64 -22.74
N GLU A 591 29.88 4.87 -23.19
CA GLU A 591 30.98 5.67 -22.67
C GLU A 591 30.67 6.24 -21.28
N VAL A 592 29.46 6.79 -21.10
CA VAL A 592 28.97 7.30 -19.82
C VAL A 592 28.90 6.18 -18.78
N PHE A 593 28.35 5.02 -19.18
CA PHE A 593 28.30 3.83 -18.33
C PHE A 593 29.69 3.38 -17.89
N LEU A 594 30.66 3.26 -18.81
CA LEU A 594 32.03 2.88 -18.50
C LEU A 594 32.71 3.87 -17.53
N SER A 595 32.49 5.17 -17.72
CA SER A 595 33.02 6.22 -16.84
C SER A 595 32.43 6.12 -15.43
N ARG A 596 31.09 6.07 -15.31
CA ARG A 596 30.38 5.92 -14.03
C ARG A 596 30.76 4.63 -13.32
N TRP A 597 30.83 3.52 -14.06
CA TRP A 597 31.24 2.22 -13.51
C TRP A 597 32.65 2.29 -12.93
N THR A 598 33.58 2.92 -13.65
CA THR A 598 34.98 3.04 -13.21
C THR A 598 35.10 3.89 -11.96
N SER A 599 34.47 5.07 -11.93
CA SER A 599 34.45 5.93 -10.75
C SER A 599 33.87 5.22 -9.53
N LEU A 600 32.71 4.56 -9.71
CA LEU A 600 32.02 3.88 -8.62
C LEU A 600 32.80 2.67 -8.10
N TRP A 601 33.48 1.92 -8.98
CA TRP A 601 34.37 0.85 -8.56
C TRP A 601 35.54 1.39 -7.73
N ASP A 602 36.13 2.51 -8.14
CA ASP A 602 37.21 3.17 -7.40
C ASP A 602 36.73 3.73 -6.05
N ASP A 603 35.50 4.24 -5.97
CA ASP A 603 34.85 4.63 -4.70
C ASP A 603 34.68 3.44 -3.76
N LEU A 604 34.23 2.28 -4.27
CA LEU A 604 34.13 1.05 -3.48
C LEU A 604 35.50 0.59 -2.96
N GLN A 605 36.54 0.65 -3.79
CA GLN A 605 37.90 0.30 -3.37
C GLN A 605 38.47 1.30 -2.34
N ALA A 606 38.15 2.58 -2.48
CA ALA A 606 38.51 3.59 -1.49
C ALA A 606 37.78 3.33 -0.16
N TRP A 607 36.47 3.04 -0.21
CA TRP A 607 35.66 2.77 0.98
C TRP A 607 36.23 1.62 1.83
N VAL A 608 36.61 0.51 1.18
CA VAL A 608 37.13 -0.69 1.88
C VAL A 608 38.52 -0.46 2.47
N TYR A 609 39.34 0.39 1.82
CA TYR A 609 40.68 0.74 2.27
C TYR A 609 40.66 1.75 3.43
N ASP A 610 39.80 2.76 3.34
CA ASP A 610 39.69 3.87 4.30
C ASP A 610 38.83 3.53 5.54
N ARG A 611 38.42 2.27 5.74
CA ARG A 611 37.57 1.88 6.89
C ARG A 611 38.23 2.26 8.22
N PRO A 612 37.49 2.92 9.14
CA PRO A 612 37.96 3.13 10.50
C PRO A 612 38.03 1.79 11.25
N ASN A 613 38.75 1.76 12.37
CA ASN A 613 39.04 0.53 13.11
C ASN A 613 37.78 -0.22 13.56
N GLU A 614 36.72 0.50 13.90
CA GLU A 614 35.42 -0.03 14.31
C GLU A 614 34.74 -0.84 13.20
N LEU A 615 35.06 -0.55 11.93
CA LEU A 615 34.50 -1.18 10.74
C LEU A 615 35.33 -2.34 10.20
N LEU A 616 36.48 -2.62 10.82
CA LEU A 616 37.35 -3.75 10.47
C LEU A 616 36.87 -5.04 11.15
N PRO A 617 37.10 -6.22 10.52
CA PRO A 617 36.80 -7.49 11.16
C PRO A 617 37.70 -7.68 12.37
N LEU A 618 37.12 -8.08 13.50
CA LEU A 618 37.86 -8.44 14.71
C LEU A 618 38.68 -9.71 14.46
N GLN A 619 38.08 -10.69 13.79
CA GLN A 619 38.74 -11.92 13.41
C GLN A 619 38.13 -12.49 12.14
N THR A 620 38.97 -13.03 11.26
CA THR A 620 38.56 -13.78 10.08
C THR A 620 39.20 -15.16 10.12
N ILE A 621 38.39 -16.21 9.97
CA ILE A 621 38.82 -17.60 9.84
C ILE A 621 38.29 -18.11 8.50
N GLU A 622 39.19 -18.53 7.62
CA GLU A 622 38.81 -19.17 6.38
C GLU A 622 38.32 -20.60 6.68
N SER A 623 37.03 -20.85 6.42
CA SER A 623 36.37 -22.12 6.64
C SER A 623 35.46 -22.47 5.45
N GLN A 624 35.03 -23.72 5.36
CA GLN A 624 34.10 -24.19 4.33
C GLN A 624 32.74 -24.56 4.97
N PRO A 625 31.61 -24.31 4.27
CA PRO A 625 31.55 -23.71 2.94
C PRO A 625 31.68 -22.18 2.92
N PHE A 626 31.51 -21.53 4.07
CA PHE A 626 31.63 -20.09 4.25
C PHE A 626 32.71 -19.73 5.28
N PRO A 627 33.42 -18.60 5.11
CA PRO A 627 34.35 -18.09 6.12
C PRO A 627 33.61 -17.59 7.36
N GLN A 628 34.28 -17.59 8.51
CA GLN A 628 33.79 -16.95 9.72
C GLN A 628 34.42 -15.57 9.85
N ILE A 629 33.60 -14.53 9.93
CA ILE A 629 34.06 -13.13 9.96
C ILE A 629 33.31 -12.41 11.07
N LEU A 630 33.99 -12.26 12.21
CA LEU A 630 33.42 -11.63 13.38
C LEU A 630 33.69 -10.12 13.34
N TYR A 631 32.64 -9.33 13.45
CA TYR A 631 32.75 -7.88 13.63
C TYR A 631 32.35 -7.48 15.05
N LEU A 632 33.01 -6.45 15.58
CA LEU A 632 32.71 -5.92 16.90
C LEU A 632 31.48 -5.01 16.88
N HIS A 633 31.37 -4.18 15.84
CA HIS A 633 30.34 -3.14 15.73
C HIS A 633 29.26 -3.55 14.73
N TRP A 634 27.99 -3.31 15.06
CA TRP A 634 26.87 -3.69 14.19
C TRP A 634 26.87 -2.90 12.86
N ALA A 635 27.32 -1.63 12.89
CA ALA A 635 27.50 -0.86 11.65
C ALA A 635 28.52 -1.51 10.70
N ALA A 636 29.54 -2.18 11.25
CA ALA A 636 30.53 -2.91 10.47
C ALA A 636 29.93 -4.15 9.79
N ILE A 637 29.06 -4.90 10.48
CA ILE A 637 28.42 -6.10 9.93
C ILE A 637 27.69 -5.75 8.63
N SER A 638 26.75 -4.81 8.68
CA SER A 638 25.87 -4.54 7.54
C SER A 638 26.54 -3.69 6.47
N SER A 639 27.40 -2.72 6.81
CA SER A 639 28.12 -1.95 5.78
C SER A 639 29.06 -2.81 4.96
N ASN A 640 29.73 -3.79 5.57
CA ASN A 640 30.55 -4.75 4.82
C ASN A 640 29.71 -5.71 3.96
N GLN A 641 28.52 -6.14 4.42
CA GLN A 641 27.58 -6.89 3.58
C GLN A 641 27.17 -6.06 2.34
N LEU A 642 26.85 -4.79 2.52
CA LEU A 642 26.46 -3.88 1.44
C LEU A 642 27.63 -3.59 0.48
N TYR A 643 28.86 -3.42 0.97
CA TYR A 643 30.05 -3.34 0.13
C TYR A 643 30.19 -4.58 -0.77
N HIS A 644 30.10 -5.79 -0.20
CA HIS A 644 30.18 -7.01 -1.01
C HIS A 644 29.01 -7.13 -1.99
N THR A 645 27.82 -6.66 -1.60
CA THR A 645 26.63 -6.63 -2.48
C THR A 645 26.84 -5.70 -3.66
N ALA A 646 27.31 -4.48 -3.43
CA ALA A 646 27.65 -3.51 -4.46
C ALA A 646 28.71 -4.07 -5.42
N CYS A 647 29.77 -4.73 -4.90
CA CYS A 647 30.75 -5.40 -5.74
C CYS A 647 30.13 -6.48 -6.64
N ILE A 648 29.18 -7.29 -6.15
CA ILE A 648 28.49 -8.30 -6.98
C ILE A 648 27.69 -7.63 -8.10
N LEU A 649 26.97 -6.55 -7.82
CA LEU A 649 26.23 -5.79 -8.84
C LEU A 649 27.16 -5.20 -9.91
N MET A 650 28.27 -4.62 -9.47
CA MET A 650 29.28 -4.03 -10.37
C MET A 650 29.97 -5.09 -11.23
N LEU A 651 30.38 -6.23 -10.64
CA LEU A 651 31.00 -7.32 -11.39
C LEU A 651 30.04 -7.95 -12.40
N SER A 652 28.75 -8.09 -12.05
CA SER A 652 27.72 -8.62 -12.95
C SER A 652 27.45 -7.69 -14.14
N SER A 653 27.64 -6.38 -13.96
CA SER A 653 27.44 -5.34 -14.97
C SER A 653 28.75 -4.86 -15.63
N MET A 654 29.85 -5.60 -15.47
CA MET A 654 31.17 -5.18 -15.94
C MET A 654 31.20 -4.86 -17.45
N PRO A 655 31.70 -3.67 -17.86
CA PRO A 655 31.80 -3.30 -19.27
C PRO A 655 32.70 -4.25 -20.07
N ARG A 656 32.25 -4.71 -21.25
CA ARG A 656 32.99 -5.64 -22.13
C ARG A 656 34.39 -5.18 -22.56
N ARG A 657 34.66 -3.87 -22.54
CA ARG A 657 35.95 -3.28 -22.97
C ARG A 657 36.99 -3.22 -21.85
N ARG A 658 36.66 -3.65 -20.62
CA ARG A 658 37.56 -3.61 -19.46
C ARG A 658 38.20 -4.97 -19.24
N ASP A 659 39.47 -4.96 -18.84
CA ASP A 659 40.14 -6.18 -18.41
C ASP A 659 39.51 -6.73 -17.12
N PRO A 660 39.41 -8.06 -16.96
CA PRO A 660 38.94 -8.67 -15.73
C PRO A 660 39.73 -8.18 -14.52
N ILE A 661 39.02 -7.86 -13.44
CA ILE A 661 39.67 -7.49 -12.18
C ILE A 661 40.42 -8.69 -11.64
N SER A 662 41.73 -8.52 -11.42
CA SER A 662 42.60 -9.59 -10.91
C SER A 662 42.45 -9.77 -9.41
N GLY A 663 42.66 -11.01 -8.93
CA GLY A 663 42.63 -11.35 -7.51
C GLY A 663 41.24 -11.67 -6.96
N LEU A 664 41.14 -11.80 -5.64
CA LEU A 664 39.91 -12.23 -4.96
C LEU A 664 38.76 -11.23 -5.11
N THR A 665 39.06 -9.94 -5.17
CA THR A 665 38.08 -8.85 -5.34
C THR A 665 37.42 -8.83 -6.71
N GLY A 666 37.97 -9.54 -7.71
CA GLY A 666 37.34 -9.74 -9.01
C GLY A 666 36.34 -10.90 -9.06
N SER A 667 36.20 -11.68 -7.98
CA SER A 667 35.36 -12.88 -7.95
C SER A 667 34.03 -12.64 -7.27
N SER A 668 32.93 -12.63 -8.04
CA SER A 668 31.57 -12.50 -7.49
C SER A 668 31.23 -13.59 -6.47
N ILE A 669 31.74 -14.82 -6.67
CA ILE A 669 31.56 -15.94 -5.74
C ILE A 669 32.28 -15.68 -4.41
N TRP A 670 33.47 -15.06 -4.46
CA TRP A 670 34.19 -14.69 -3.23
C TRP A 670 33.39 -13.66 -2.42
N HIS A 671 32.84 -12.64 -3.07
CA HIS A 671 31.95 -11.66 -2.43
C HIS A 671 30.68 -12.33 -1.87
N ALA A 672 30.05 -13.25 -2.61
CA ALA A 672 28.87 -13.99 -2.17
C ALA A 672 29.15 -14.79 -0.88
N LYS A 673 30.27 -15.54 -0.85
CA LYS A 673 30.68 -16.29 0.34
C LYS A 673 30.97 -15.39 1.54
N ARG A 674 31.51 -14.18 1.33
CA ARG A 674 31.70 -13.20 2.39
C ARG A 674 30.35 -12.74 2.96
N ILE A 675 29.36 -12.42 2.12
CA ILE A 675 28.01 -12.04 2.61
C ILE A 675 27.42 -13.14 3.50
N CYS A 676 27.42 -14.39 3.03
CA CYS A 676 26.92 -15.52 3.82
C CYS A 676 27.71 -15.73 5.12
N GLY A 677 29.04 -15.67 5.05
CA GLY A 677 29.92 -15.82 6.22
C GLY A 677 29.71 -14.74 7.29
N ILE A 678 29.53 -13.48 6.86
CA ILE A 678 29.23 -12.36 7.76
C ILE A 678 27.87 -12.59 8.44
N SER A 679 26.84 -12.95 7.68
CA SER A 679 25.50 -13.18 8.24
C SER A 679 25.48 -14.35 9.23
N LEU A 680 26.21 -15.43 8.95
CA LEU A 680 26.27 -16.61 9.83
C LEU A 680 27.05 -16.34 11.13
N THR A 681 28.11 -15.54 11.05
CA THR A 681 29.01 -15.31 12.20
C THR A 681 28.43 -14.31 13.21
N ASN A 682 27.58 -13.38 12.75
CA ASN A 682 27.15 -12.25 13.56
C ASN A 682 25.62 -12.27 13.81
N PRO A 683 25.15 -12.72 14.98
CA PRO A 683 23.72 -12.94 15.27
C PRO A 683 22.95 -11.65 15.61
N HIS A 684 23.42 -10.49 15.14
CA HIS A 684 22.75 -9.21 15.41
C HIS A 684 21.47 -9.09 14.57
N GLN A 685 20.30 -9.19 15.22
CA GLN A 685 18.99 -9.22 14.55
C GLN A 685 18.78 -8.06 13.56
N GLY A 686 19.20 -6.84 13.91
CA GLY A 686 19.04 -5.70 13.01
C GLY A 686 19.81 -5.87 11.70
N CYS A 687 21.05 -6.36 11.80
CA CYS A 687 21.90 -6.56 10.63
C CYS A 687 21.36 -7.72 9.77
N LEU A 688 20.84 -8.76 10.42
CA LEU A 688 20.19 -9.88 9.76
C LEU A 688 18.93 -9.47 8.97
N ASN A 689 18.11 -8.54 9.49
CA ASN A 689 16.97 -7.97 8.73
C ASN A 689 17.43 -7.33 7.42
N ASN A 690 18.55 -6.61 7.46
CA ASN A 690 19.10 -5.93 6.29
C ASN A 690 19.95 -6.86 5.40
N ALA A 691 20.22 -8.08 5.85
CA ALA A 691 21.02 -9.06 5.11
C ALA A 691 20.20 -9.86 4.09
N ILE A 692 18.87 -9.79 4.10
CA ILE A 692 18.01 -10.64 3.25
C ILE A 692 18.26 -10.43 1.74
N GLN A 693 18.30 -9.18 1.28
CA GLN A 693 18.58 -8.91 -0.14
C GLN A 693 20.04 -9.23 -0.53
N PRO A 694 21.06 -8.86 0.28
CA PRO A 694 22.43 -9.36 0.11
C PRO A 694 22.52 -10.89 0.01
N LEU A 695 21.84 -11.62 0.90
CA LEU A 695 21.84 -13.08 0.95
C LEU A 695 21.15 -13.70 -0.27
N TRP A 696 20.08 -13.09 -0.77
CA TRP A 696 19.42 -13.51 -2.01
C TRP A 696 20.36 -13.34 -3.22
N LEU A 697 21.00 -12.17 -3.38
CA LEU A 697 21.98 -11.93 -4.45
C LEU A 697 23.17 -12.89 -4.36
N ALA A 698 23.73 -13.08 -3.16
CA ALA A 698 24.81 -14.03 -2.93
C ALA A 698 24.39 -15.46 -3.27
N GLY A 699 23.18 -15.86 -2.85
CA GLY A 699 22.63 -17.20 -3.04
C GLY A 699 22.50 -17.61 -4.50
N ARG A 700 22.15 -16.67 -5.39
CA ARG A 700 22.08 -16.92 -6.85
C ARG A 700 23.43 -17.34 -7.47
N LEU A 701 24.54 -17.01 -6.81
CA LEU A 701 25.90 -17.34 -7.25
C LEU A 701 26.44 -18.63 -6.63
N LEU A 702 25.73 -19.21 -5.66
CA LEU A 702 26.11 -20.48 -5.03
C LEU A 702 25.64 -21.65 -5.90
N SER A 703 26.39 -22.74 -5.88
CA SER A 703 26.11 -23.91 -6.73
C SER A 703 26.02 -25.22 -5.97
N HIS A 704 26.53 -25.29 -4.73
CA HIS A 704 26.60 -26.54 -3.98
C HIS A 704 25.41 -26.70 -3.02
N GLU A 705 24.81 -27.89 -2.98
CA GLU A 705 23.61 -28.16 -2.18
C GLU A 705 23.79 -27.88 -0.67
N SER A 706 25.00 -28.11 -0.13
CA SER A 706 25.30 -27.79 1.26
C SER A 706 25.28 -26.28 1.54
N GLU A 707 25.71 -25.45 0.58
CA GLU A 707 25.64 -23.99 0.67
C GLU A 707 24.19 -23.53 0.64
N HIS A 708 23.39 -24.11 -0.28
CA HIS A 708 21.97 -23.83 -0.42
C HIS A 708 21.21 -24.15 0.87
N THR A 709 21.50 -25.31 1.48
CA THR A 709 20.85 -25.75 2.72
C THR A 709 21.13 -24.78 3.87
N ILE A 710 22.40 -24.39 4.07
CA ILE A 710 22.78 -23.43 5.12
C ILE A 710 22.13 -22.07 4.89
N LEU A 711 22.08 -21.60 3.65
CA LEU A 711 21.46 -20.32 3.32
C LEU A 711 19.95 -20.34 3.58
N VAL A 712 19.27 -21.41 3.20
CA VAL A 712 17.83 -21.59 3.44
C VAL A 712 17.52 -21.63 4.94
N ASP A 713 18.31 -22.35 5.72
CA ASP A 713 18.15 -22.42 7.17
C ASP A 713 18.40 -21.05 7.81
N LEU A 714 19.44 -20.33 7.37
CA LEU A 714 19.70 -18.95 7.80
C LEU A 714 18.51 -18.03 7.51
N ILE A 715 17.91 -18.06 6.31
CA ILE A 715 16.76 -17.21 5.97
C ILE A 715 15.58 -17.49 6.91
N ARG A 716 15.29 -18.77 7.21
CA ARG A 716 14.24 -19.17 8.15
C ARG A 716 14.54 -18.70 9.58
N ASP A 717 15.79 -18.81 10.00
CA ASP A 717 16.24 -18.34 11.32
C ASP A 717 16.06 -16.83 11.45
N ILE A 718 16.32 -16.05 10.38
CA ILE A 718 16.08 -14.60 10.38
C ILE A 718 14.59 -14.30 10.56
N GLU A 719 13.69 -14.94 9.80
CA GLU A 719 12.23 -14.71 9.95
C GLU A 719 11.75 -15.04 11.36
N SER A 720 12.14 -16.20 11.90
CA SER A 720 11.70 -16.63 13.24
C SER A 720 12.27 -15.77 14.37
N THR A 721 13.50 -15.28 14.25
CA THR A 721 14.13 -14.49 15.32
C THR A 721 13.68 -13.03 15.34
N THR A 722 13.43 -12.46 14.15
CA THR A 722 13.19 -11.03 13.97
C THR A 722 11.72 -10.71 13.74
N GLY A 723 10.95 -11.64 13.20
CA GLY A 723 9.57 -11.44 12.78
C GLY A 723 9.43 -10.82 11.39
N TRP A 724 10.50 -10.50 10.66
CA TRP A 724 10.39 -10.02 9.28
C TRP A 724 10.03 -11.17 8.32
N GLY A 725 9.15 -10.92 7.35
CA GLY A 725 8.87 -11.92 6.30
C GLY A 725 10.06 -12.07 5.37
N THR A 726 10.76 -13.19 5.42
CA THR A 726 11.97 -13.46 4.61
C THR A 726 11.87 -14.76 3.82
N CYS A 727 11.06 -15.72 4.28
CA CYS A 727 10.94 -17.04 3.68
C CYS A 727 10.40 -17.03 2.24
N TRP A 728 9.75 -15.94 1.83
CA TRP A 728 9.31 -15.72 0.44
C TRP A 728 10.48 -15.69 -0.55
N ARG A 729 11.72 -15.40 -0.11
CA ARG A 729 12.93 -15.48 -0.94
C ARG A 729 13.43 -16.91 -1.21
N ILE A 730 12.99 -17.90 -0.42
CA ILE A 730 13.44 -19.29 -0.59
C ILE A 730 12.96 -19.87 -1.93
N PRO A 731 11.68 -19.71 -2.34
CA PRO A 731 11.24 -20.07 -3.69
C PRO A 731 12.06 -19.42 -4.82
N ASP A 732 12.38 -18.12 -4.70
CA ASP A 732 13.18 -17.40 -5.71
C ASP A 732 14.57 -18.02 -5.87
N LEU A 733 15.22 -18.37 -4.76
CA LEU A 733 16.51 -19.06 -4.77
C LEU A 733 16.38 -20.48 -5.36
N GLY A 734 15.33 -21.21 -5.03
CA GLY A 734 15.06 -22.52 -5.62
C GLY A 734 14.90 -22.45 -7.15
N ALA A 735 14.21 -21.41 -7.65
CA ALA A 735 14.11 -21.15 -9.08
C ALA A 735 15.48 -20.87 -9.72
N ALA A 736 16.32 -20.05 -9.07
CA ALA A 736 17.68 -19.77 -9.52
C ALA A 736 18.59 -21.01 -9.53
N TRP A 737 18.40 -21.94 -8.59
CA TRP A 737 19.15 -23.20 -8.51
C TRP A 737 18.58 -24.31 -9.40
N GLY A 738 17.41 -24.10 -10.01
CA GLY A 738 16.76 -25.06 -10.90
C GLY A 738 16.02 -26.21 -10.19
N TYR A 739 15.67 -26.07 -8.90
CA TYR A 739 14.87 -27.08 -8.19
C TYR A 739 14.03 -26.49 -7.05
N SER A 740 12.86 -27.10 -6.80
CA SER A 740 11.98 -26.68 -5.70
C SER A 740 12.48 -27.18 -4.34
N ILE A 741 12.54 -26.27 -3.37
CA ILE A 741 12.93 -26.57 -1.99
C ILE A 741 11.67 -26.97 -1.21
N ARG A 742 11.64 -28.20 -0.67
CA ARG A 742 10.49 -28.69 0.11
C ARG A 742 10.29 -27.86 1.40
N LYS A 743 9.02 -27.63 1.77
CA LYS A 743 8.64 -27.13 3.11
C LYS A 743 8.98 -28.20 4.15
N SER A 744 10.19 -28.17 4.69
CA SER A 744 10.59 -29.03 5.81
C SER A 744 10.03 -28.45 7.10
N SER A 745 9.44 -29.31 7.95
CA SER A 745 9.20 -28.99 9.36
C SER A 745 10.53 -28.98 10.09
N ARG A 746 11.00 -27.79 10.50
CA ARG A 746 12.10 -27.49 11.45
C ARG A 746 13.27 -28.48 11.49
N SER A 747 14.45 -28.03 11.03
CA SER A 747 15.73 -28.67 11.38
C SER A 747 16.04 -28.44 12.87
N LYS A 748 16.42 -29.51 13.59
CA LYS A 748 16.81 -29.48 15.01
C LYS A 748 18.25 -28.98 15.19
N HIS A 749 18.57 -27.77 14.75
CA HIS A 749 19.84 -27.12 15.10
C HIS A 749 19.61 -25.80 15.84
N ALA A 750 18.82 -25.88 16.92
CA ALA A 750 18.84 -24.86 17.96
C ALA A 750 20.10 -25.05 18.82
N HIS A 751 20.99 -24.08 18.75
CA HIS A 751 22.03 -23.72 19.73
C HIS A 751 23.01 -24.81 20.18
N LEU A 752 24.29 -24.59 19.86
CA LEU A 752 25.41 -24.96 20.73
C LEU A 752 25.28 -24.22 22.07
N SER A 753 24.35 -24.65 22.91
CA SER A 753 24.35 -24.35 24.34
C SER A 753 25.49 -25.15 25.00
N HIS A 754 26.29 -24.46 25.80
CA HIS A 754 27.39 -25.01 26.60
C HIS A 754 27.07 -26.37 27.23
N PRO A 755 28.04 -27.32 27.27
CA PRO A 755 27.86 -28.54 28.04
C PRO A 755 27.73 -28.16 29.52
N GLN A 756 26.55 -28.44 30.09
CA GLN A 756 26.39 -28.49 31.53
C GLN A 756 27.36 -29.55 32.07
N ASN A 757 28.17 -29.09 33.01
CA ASN A 757 29.13 -29.86 33.77
C ASN A 757 28.40 -31.02 34.49
N THR A 758 28.48 -32.23 33.94
CA THR A 758 28.14 -33.45 34.66
C THR A 758 29.44 -34.10 35.14
N GLY A 759 29.62 -34.11 36.46
CA GLY A 759 30.73 -34.79 37.11
C GLY A 759 30.77 -34.49 38.60
N MET A 760 29.96 -35.22 39.38
CA MET A 760 30.33 -35.51 40.77
C MET A 760 31.58 -36.40 40.75
N GLY A 761 32.57 -36.03 41.55
CA GLY A 761 33.80 -36.77 41.83
C GLY A 761 34.64 -35.99 42.81
#